data_AF-A0A928RBG6-F1
#
_entry.id   AF-A0A928RBG6-F1
#
_cell.length_a   1.000
_cell.length_b   1.000
_cell.length_c   1.000
_cell.angle_alpha   90.00
_cell.angle_beta   90.00
_cell.angle_gamma   90.00
#
_symmetry.space_group_name_H-M   'P 1'
#
loop_
_entity.id
_entity.type
_entity.pdbx_description
1 polymer ?
#
loop_
_entity_poly.entity_id
_entity_poly.type
_entity_poly.pdbx_seq_one_letter_code
_entity_poly.pdbx_strand_id
1 'polypeptide(L)'
;MKKRLSLLCLVFIIISSNCYGVAAESEFATRGKVLEMILTAADAYNEEIEASDIMKGDGDGNLRKNDPVRRVEAMAMLSRAFPNLPAPTEYQLTIGNFGNEFTDLPDWAVSDLANLRQAGIIAGYPDGRLGVDDNVTEEQMELLIRRIWAYLGSNLKDNFYMTQNKQWLDTTTLSAADLSVGTFYDVSQVTSQQLETVIMEMVEGDWKEDTKEQRVKDFYTAAADVNARNGQGIKPIQVPLQRIDEAKSLSELLYVHAYICEATGNINILGMFSDVDIKSGASYVAYVSGMSGILEKAYFETEDPTAKEAYLNLVSDTLELGGESAKDADAHAAMMYEMEREIALASLDLKDYYDFEKTYARYEFREFANLLDGNVPWFLITPWDKGGFFVLTDEGRVLKTIEFLKEENLETIKSYLKFWLLQDSASLLSQDMQQPYIDFVKAMYDVEIPLDPKGNAVSLVQTYLPECLEEDYAKRFCSPEIKEKATALVNQLKDDFKIRLERADWLSVTTRNNAIEKLDHMIVNVAYPKEFYDIFEGVTFDGDLFANATVIKSFYAYVSQEMIGEKTDHTLWPMYCYTVNAAYMPNYNSITIPAGILQAPFYDEDAKEEENLAGIGVVIGHEITHAFDSSGADYDKNGAYHSWWTEQDRTVFEEKCKKVELLYDGVEISNHAKCDGELTLSENIADLGGMASALDVMKTLDAPDYQLFFTHYATVWRQYSRQNYVNYLAENDVHSPEFLRVNHVVKNFGEFYDAFDIQPGDGMYLPPEERITIW
;
A
#
# COMPACT_ATOMS: atom_id res chain seq x y z
N MET A 1 -48.61 12.67 30.00
CA MET A 1 -48.40 12.00 31.30
C MET A 1 -46.90 11.75 31.45
N LYS A 2 -46.12 12.69 31.98
CA LYS A 2 -45.68 12.76 33.39
C LYS A 2 -45.31 11.39 34.00
N LYS A 3 -44.00 11.07 34.02
CA LYS A 3 -43.23 10.94 35.27
C LYS A 3 -41.74 11.24 35.02
N ARG A 4 -41.24 12.14 35.86
CA ARG A 4 -39.90 12.73 36.04
C ARG A 4 -39.29 12.03 37.28
N LEU A 5 -38.03 11.59 37.29
CA LEU A 5 -36.76 12.32 37.51
C LEU A 5 -36.23 12.14 38.95
N SER A 6 -34.89 12.09 39.08
CA SER A 6 -34.02 12.37 40.25
C SER A 6 -33.57 11.17 41.11
N LEU A 7 -32.36 11.12 41.66
CA LEU A 7 -31.00 11.65 41.39
C LEU A 7 -30.11 11.03 42.51
N LEU A 8 -28.79 10.96 42.27
CA LEU A 8 -27.67 10.90 43.26
C LEU A 8 -27.41 9.61 44.06
N CYS A 9 -26.28 8.93 43.76
CA CYS A 9 -25.01 9.07 44.51
C CYS A 9 -23.91 8.09 44.01
N LEU A 10 -22.86 8.67 43.42
CA LEU A 10 -21.41 8.49 43.68
C LEU A 10 -20.84 7.15 44.20
N VAL A 11 -19.72 6.75 43.55
CA VAL A 11 -18.49 6.11 44.08
C VAL A 11 -18.38 4.57 44.02
N PHE A 12 -17.52 4.11 43.09
CA PHE A 12 -16.72 2.86 42.99
C PHE A 12 -17.50 1.52 42.95
N ILE A 13 -17.28 0.62 41.98
CA ILE A 13 -16.02 -0.08 41.71
C ILE A 13 -15.90 -0.39 40.20
N ILE A 14 -14.78 0.04 39.62
CA ILE A 14 -14.17 -0.44 38.38
C ILE A 14 -13.72 -1.88 38.62
N ILE A 15 -14.35 -2.88 37.97
CA ILE A 15 -13.71 -4.14 37.52
C ILE A 15 -14.46 -4.58 36.26
N SER A 16 -14.30 -3.83 35.17
CA SER A 16 -14.33 -4.44 33.84
C SER A 16 -12.95 -5.05 33.65
N SER A 17 -12.91 -6.36 33.49
CA SER A 17 -11.73 -7.14 33.12
C SER A 17 -11.23 -6.68 31.75
N ASN A 18 -10.41 -5.63 31.80
CA ASN A 18 -9.22 -5.49 31.00
C ASN A 18 -8.54 -6.87 30.90
N CYS A 19 -8.68 -7.51 29.75
CA CYS A 19 -7.60 -8.34 29.21
C CYS A 19 -6.81 -7.46 28.23
N TYR A 20 -6.42 -6.25 28.69
CA TYR A 20 -5.05 -5.84 28.41
C TYR A 20 -4.19 -6.94 29.01
N GLY A 21 -3.16 -7.39 28.27
CA GLY A 21 -2.08 -8.13 28.89
C GLY A 21 -1.79 -7.46 30.23
N VAL A 22 -1.78 -8.25 31.30
CA VAL A 22 -1.12 -7.80 32.52
C VAL A 22 0.23 -7.32 32.00
N ALA A 23 0.45 -6.00 32.01
CA ALA A 23 1.79 -5.48 31.93
C ALA A 23 2.44 -6.13 33.14
N ALA A 24 3.11 -7.27 32.91
CA ALA A 24 4.18 -7.69 33.77
C ALA A 24 4.96 -6.40 33.98
N GLU A 25 5.14 -5.97 35.23
CA GLU A 25 6.15 -4.95 35.51
C GLU A 25 7.38 -5.40 34.72
N SER A 26 7.73 -4.68 33.65
CA SER A 26 8.77 -5.14 32.75
C SER A 26 10.03 -5.22 33.58
N GLU A 27 10.42 -6.41 34.00
CA GLU A 27 11.59 -6.58 34.83
C GLU A 27 12.77 -6.07 34.02
N PHE A 28 13.45 -5.06 34.56
CA PHE A 28 14.63 -4.52 33.90
C PHE A 28 15.69 -5.61 33.81
N ALA A 29 16.32 -5.72 32.64
CA ALA A 29 17.39 -6.66 32.43
C ALA A 29 18.54 -6.36 33.39
N THR A 30 19.09 -7.41 34.00
CA THR A 30 20.30 -7.27 34.80
C THR A 30 21.53 -7.16 33.91
N ARG A 31 22.63 -6.61 34.43
CA ARG A 31 23.91 -6.58 33.73
C ARG A 31 24.35 -7.98 33.28
N GLY A 32 24.14 -8.99 34.12
CA GLY A 32 24.46 -10.39 33.82
C GLY A 32 23.64 -10.95 32.66
N LYS A 33 22.33 -10.66 32.63
CA LYS A 33 21.44 -11.10 31.55
C LYS A 33 21.79 -10.43 30.22
N VAL A 34 22.06 -9.13 30.23
CA VAL A 34 22.50 -8.40 29.02
C VAL A 34 23.82 -8.94 28.48
N LEU A 35 24.76 -9.33 29.34
CA LEU A 35 25.99 -9.97 28.91
C LEU A 35 25.74 -11.31 28.20
N GLU A 36 24.83 -12.14 28.72
CA GLU A 36 24.45 -13.41 28.09
C GLU A 36 23.83 -13.20 26.70
N MET A 37 22.91 -12.24 26.59
CA MET A 37 22.28 -11.88 25.31
C MET A 37 23.33 -11.39 24.30
N ILE A 38 24.25 -10.52 24.71
CA ILE A 38 25.29 -9.97 23.82
C ILE A 38 26.31 -11.05 23.41
N LEU A 39 26.73 -11.92 24.33
CA LEU A 39 27.64 -13.02 24.02
C LEU A 39 27.02 -13.99 23.01
N THR A 40 25.74 -14.30 23.18
CA THR A 40 24.98 -15.10 22.22
C THR A 40 24.92 -14.39 20.87
N ALA A 41 24.58 -13.11 20.86
CA ALA A 41 24.44 -12.36 19.61
C ALA A 41 25.75 -12.09 18.85
N ALA A 42 26.88 -12.09 19.54
CA ALA A 42 28.19 -11.80 18.98
C ALA A 42 28.96 -13.05 18.53
N ASP A 43 28.45 -14.25 18.80
CA ASP A 43 29.19 -15.50 18.59
C ASP A 43 29.67 -15.68 17.14
N ALA A 44 28.84 -15.37 16.15
CA ALA A 44 29.12 -15.46 14.73
C ALA A 44 29.89 -14.24 14.16
N TYR A 45 30.08 -13.19 14.97
CA TYR A 45 30.67 -11.92 14.53
C TYR A 45 32.01 -11.62 15.20
N ASN A 46 32.25 -12.23 16.36
CA ASN A 46 33.43 -12.02 17.18
C ASN A 46 33.69 -13.25 18.08
N GLU A 47 34.05 -14.38 17.47
CA GLU A 47 34.23 -15.69 18.16
C GLU A 47 35.22 -15.66 19.34
N GLU A 48 36.16 -14.70 19.38
CA GLU A 48 37.15 -14.57 20.45
C GLU A 48 36.69 -13.66 21.61
N ILE A 49 35.47 -13.09 21.55
CA ILE A 49 35.00 -12.14 22.57
C ILE A 49 34.70 -12.86 23.89
N GLU A 50 35.32 -12.38 24.97
CA GLU A 50 35.10 -12.94 26.30
C GLU A 50 34.25 -12.02 27.17
N ALA A 51 33.62 -12.59 28.20
CA ALA A 51 32.80 -11.83 29.15
C ALA A 51 33.52 -10.62 29.77
N SER A 52 34.85 -10.74 29.97
CA SER A 52 35.70 -9.68 30.52
C SER A 52 35.94 -8.53 29.56
N ASP A 53 35.75 -8.72 28.25
CA ASP A 53 35.92 -7.68 27.24
C ASP A 53 34.70 -6.76 27.19
N ILE A 54 33.51 -7.35 27.37
CA ILE A 54 32.22 -6.67 27.34
C ILE A 54 31.91 -5.98 28.67
N MET A 55 31.92 -6.75 29.77
CA MET A 55 31.48 -6.26 31.09
C MET A 55 32.67 -5.75 31.90
N LYS A 56 32.72 -4.43 32.12
CA LYS A 56 33.70 -3.78 33.00
C LYS A 56 33.08 -3.44 34.36
N GLY A 57 33.86 -3.62 35.42
CA GLY A 57 33.46 -3.26 36.79
C GLY A 57 33.48 -1.76 37.04
N ASP A 58 32.99 -1.34 38.20
CA ASP A 58 33.19 0.03 38.69
C ASP A 58 34.66 0.31 39.07
N GLY A 59 34.92 1.50 39.63
CA GLY A 59 36.27 1.90 40.05
C GLY A 59 36.94 0.97 41.09
N ASP A 60 36.15 0.12 41.75
CA ASP A 60 36.61 -0.89 42.72
C ASP A 60 36.63 -2.32 42.11
N GLY A 61 36.29 -2.46 40.83
CA GLY A 61 36.27 -3.72 40.10
C GLY A 61 35.00 -4.58 40.29
N ASN A 62 33.94 -4.04 40.91
CA ASN A 62 32.69 -4.77 41.10
C ASN A 62 31.86 -4.78 39.81
N LEU A 63 31.51 -5.98 39.33
CA LEU A 63 30.79 -6.19 38.08
C LEU A 63 29.27 -5.93 38.17
N ARG A 64 28.70 -5.91 39.38
CA ARG A 64 27.27 -5.63 39.63
C ARG A 64 26.32 -6.48 38.77
N LYS A 65 26.62 -7.77 38.61
CA LYS A 65 25.91 -8.65 37.65
C LYS A 65 24.40 -8.74 37.86
N ASN A 66 23.93 -8.63 39.10
CA ASN A 66 22.51 -8.77 39.42
C ASN A 66 21.77 -7.42 39.48
N ASP A 67 22.49 -6.31 39.29
CA ASP A 67 21.87 -4.99 39.29
C ASP A 67 21.22 -4.74 37.92
N PRO A 68 20.10 -3.99 37.87
CA PRO A 68 19.56 -3.47 36.62
C PRO A 68 20.64 -2.73 35.83
N VAL A 69 20.71 -3.02 34.54
CA VAL A 69 21.67 -2.37 33.64
C VAL A 69 21.14 -1.02 33.18
N ARG A 70 21.97 0.01 33.28
CA ARG A 70 21.64 1.32 32.71
C ARG A 70 21.80 1.31 31.21
N ARG A 71 21.03 2.13 30.50
CA ARG A 71 21.03 2.24 29.03
C ARG A 71 22.41 2.54 28.46
N VAL A 72 23.14 3.47 29.06
CA VAL A 72 24.52 3.79 28.63
C VAL A 72 25.48 2.61 28.86
N GLU A 73 25.30 1.84 29.93
CA GLU A 73 26.13 0.68 30.24
C GLU A 73 25.84 -0.46 29.26
N ALA A 74 24.57 -0.71 28.95
CA ALA A 74 24.14 -1.73 28.01
C ALA A 74 24.65 -1.46 26.59
N MET A 75 24.54 -0.21 26.12
CA MET A 75 25.07 0.20 24.81
C MET A 75 26.60 0.13 24.77
N ALA A 76 27.30 0.48 25.85
CA ALA A 76 28.76 0.35 25.91
C ALA A 76 29.20 -1.11 25.90
N MET A 77 28.45 -2.00 26.58
CA MET A 77 28.66 -3.45 26.48
C MET A 77 28.46 -3.95 25.04
N LEU A 78 27.38 -3.53 24.37
CA LEU A 78 27.09 -3.91 23.00
C LEU A 78 28.17 -3.42 22.03
N SER A 79 28.59 -2.16 22.16
CA SER A 79 29.68 -1.59 21.36
C SER A 79 30.98 -2.38 21.45
N ARG A 80 31.37 -2.82 22.66
CA ARG A 80 32.59 -3.61 22.88
C ARG A 80 32.52 -4.99 22.25
N ALA A 81 31.34 -5.58 22.17
CA ALA A 81 31.12 -6.86 21.50
C ALA A 81 31.23 -6.73 19.97
N PHE A 82 30.81 -5.58 19.43
CA PHE A 82 30.84 -5.26 18.00
C PHE A 82 31.75 -4.05 17.70
N PRO A 83 33.08 -4.15 17.94
CA PRO A 83 33.98 -3.00 17.84
C PRO A 83 34.17 -2.51 16.40
N ASN A 84 33.89 -3.36 15.41
CA ASN A 84 34.15 -3.11 13.99
C ASN A 84 32.84 -3.03 13.18
N LEU A 85 32.15 -1.90 13.26
CA LEU A 85 31.02 -1.62 12.38
C LEU A 85 31.52 -0.87 11.12
N PRO A 86 31.20 -1.34 9.89
CA PRO A 86 31.57 -0.63 8.66
C PRO A 86 30.90 0.75 8.60
N ALA A 87 31.38 1.61 7.69
CA ALA A 87 30.68 2.87 7.40
C ALA A 87 29.31 2.58 6.77
N PRO A 88 28.28 3.39 7.08
CA PRO A 88 26.93 3.14 6.58
C PRO A 88 26.84 3.33 5.06
N THR A 89 26.12 2.45 4.38
CA THR A 89 25.70 2.56 2.98
C THR A 89 24.49 3.49 2.83
N GLU A 90 24.11 3.82 1.60
CA GLU A 90 22.93 4.67 1.32
C GLU A 90 21.63 4.05 1.88
N TYR A 91 21.46 2.74 1.68
CA TYR A 91 20.37 1.98 2.27
C TYR A 91 20.35 2.08 3.80
N GLN A 92 21.51 1.86 4.44
CA GLN A 92 21.60 1.94 5.90
C GLN A 92 21.29 3.34 6.44
N LEU A 93 21.71 4.39 5.74
CA LEU A 93 21.37 5.78 6.07
C LEU A 93 19.86 6.04 6.08
N THR A 94 19.10 5.29 5.28
CA THR A 94 17.66 5.45 5.12
C THR A 94 16.87 4.82 6.28
N ILE A 95 17.31 3.68 6.80
CA ILE A 95 16.60 2.95 7.86
C ILE A 95 17.18 3.17 9.26
N GLY A 96 18.42 3.67 9.36
CA GLY A 96 19.14 3.84 10.62
C GLY A 96 18.88 5.17 11.33
N ASN A 97 19.43 5.29 12.54
CA ASN A 97 19.19 6.39 13.48
C ASN A 97 20.36 7.39 13.44
N PHE A 98 20.39 8.29 12.46
CA PHE A 98 21.49 9.25 12.27
C PHE A 98 21.16 10.66 12.79
N GLY A 99 22.19 11.53 12.86
CA GLY A 99 22.01 12.95 13.19
C GLY A 99 21.83 13.29 14.67
N ASN A 100 21.88 12.30 15.57
CA ASN A 100 21.61 12.50 16.99
C ASN A 100 22.88 12.90 17.79
N GLU A 101 22.85 14.08 18.41
CA GLU A 101 23.73 14.42 19.54
C GLU A 101 22.94 14.32 20.85
N PHE A 102 23.42 13.48 21.77
CA PHE A 102 22.74 13.24 23.03
C PHE A 102 23.22 14.20 24.12
N THR A 103 22.28 14.92 24.71
CA THR A 103 22.55 15.99 25.69
C THR A 103 23.01 15.50 27.06
N ASP A 104 22.76 14.23 27.40
CA ASP A 104 23.03 13.61 28.69
C ASP A 104 24.19 12.60 28.67
N LEU A 105 24.95 12.52 27.56
CA LEU A 105 26.01 11.53 27.41
C LEU A 105 27.24 11.87 28.28
N PRO A 106 27.69 10.98 29.19
CA PRO A 106 28.87 11.24 30.02
C PRO A 106 30.17 11.10 29.21
N ASP A 107 31.20 11.87 29.57
CA ASP A 107 32.50 11.92 28.85
C ASP A 107 33.11 10.54 28.57
N TRP A 108 33.01 9.61 29.52
CA TRP A 108 33.58 8.27 29.37
C TRP A 108 32.86 7.45 28.29
N ALA A 109 31.56 7.69 28.08
CA ALA A 109 30.73 6.94 27.13
C ALA A 109 30.84 7.48 25.70
N VAL A 110 31.34 8.71 25.52
CA VAL A 110 31.46 9.34 24.19
C VAL A 110 32.27 8.46 23.24
N SER A 111 33.45 8.00 23.67
CA SER A 111 34.29 7.12 22.85
C SER A 111 33.74 5.71 22.77
N ASP A 112 33.15 5.19 23.85
CA ASP A 112 32.63 3.83 23.91
C ASP A 112 31.40 3.65 23.02
N LEU A 113 30.61 4.70 22.74
CA LEU A 113 29.42 4.61 21.89
C LEU A 113 29.63 5.15 20.47
N ALA A 114 30.84 5.59 20.12
CA ALA A 114 31.10 6.28 18.86
C ALA A 114 30.75 5.42 17.63
N ASN A 115 31.11 4.13 17.64
CA ASN A 115 30.79 3.18 16.56
C ASN A 115 29.27 2.97 16.40
N LEU A 116 28.53 2.74 17.50
CA LEU A 116 27.08 2.53 17.46
C LEU A 116 26.34 3.78 16.97
N ARG A 117 26.81 4.97 17.35
CA ARG A 117 26.28 6.26 16.84
C ARG A 117 26.57 6.42 15.36
N GLN A 118 27.81 6.17 14.94
CA GLN A 118 28.21 6.30 13.54
C GLN A 118 27.47 5.31 12.63
N ALA A 119 27.12 4.14 13.15
CA ALA A 119 26.33 3.11 12.44
C ALA A 119 24.81 3.33 12.55
N GLY A 120 24.34 4.36 13.27
CA GLY A 120 22.91 4.63 13.44
C GLY A 120 22.16 3.55 14.22
N ILE A 121 22.84 2.82 15.10
CA ILE A 121 22.24 1.72 15.89
C ILE A 121 21.44 2.24 17.09
N ILE A 122 21.83 3.37 17.67
CA ILE A 122 21.21 3.89 18.91
C ILE A 122 20.28 5.06 18.63
N ALA A 123 19.09 5.01 19.24
CA ALA A 123 18.08 6.07 19.22
C ALA A 123 17.95 6.70 20.62
N GLY A 124 17.71 8.01 20.64
CA GLY A 124 17.39 8.78 21.84
C GLY A 124 15.90 9.10 21.93
N TYR A 125 15.53 9.82 22.99
CA TYR A 125 14.20 10.37 23.17
C TYR A 125 14.01 11.64 22.34
N PRO A 126 12.74 12.03 22.07
CA PRO A 126 12.42 13.26 21.35
C PRO A 126 12.97 14.55 22.00
N ASP A 127 13.30 14.51 23.30
CA ASP A 127 13.90 15.64 24.03
C ASP A 127 15.43 15.76 23.84
N GLY A 128 16.02 14.92 22.99
CA GLY A 128 17.46 14.92 22.68
C GLY A 128 18.33 14.23 23.73
N ARG A 129 17.75 13.51 24.70
CA ARG A 129 18.49 12.66 25.64
C ARG A 129 18.62 11.24 25.11
N LEU A 130 19.71 10.56 25.44
CA LEU A 130 19.83 9.12 25.26
C LEU A 130 19.05 8.36 26.33
N GLY A 131 18.88 8.95 27.53
CA GLY A 131 18.33 8.26 28.69
C GLY A 131 19.38 7.49 29.46
N VAL A 132 20.56 8.08 29.69
CA VAL A 132 21.75 7.33 30.14
C VAL A 132 21.56 6.59 31.47
N ASP A 133 20.71 7.10 32.35
CA ASP A 133 20.41 6.54 33.67
C ASP A 133 19.17 5.63 33.70
N ASP A 134 18.44 5.52 32.59
CA ASP A 134 17.28 4.66 32.49
C ASP A 134 17.73 3.20 32.46
N ASN A 135 16.95 2.31 33.08
CA ASN A 135 17.20 0.89 32.99
C ASN A 135 16.62 0.32 31.68
N VAL A 136 17.23 -0.73 31.16
CA VAL A 136 16.84 -1.36 29.89
C VAL A 136 16.09 -2.67 30.14
N THR A 137 15.06 -2.96 29.36
CA THR A 137 14.37 -4.27 29.36
C THR A 137 15.08 -5.27 28.44
N GLU A 138 14.74 -6.56 28.52
CA GLU A 138 15.27 -7.56 27.57
C GLU A 138 14.82 -7.22 26.14
N GLU A 139 13.55 -6.88 25.94
CA GLU A 139 12.99 -6.48 24.64
C GLU A 139 13.73 -5.29 24.00
N GLN A 140 14.07 -4.27 24.80
CA GLN A 140 14.87 -3.14 24.31
C GLN A 140 16.30 -3.55 23.91
N MET A 141 16.89 -4.54 24.59
CA MET A 141 18.19 -5.08 24.19
C MET A 141 18.08 -5.95 22.94
N GLU A 142 17.03 -6.76 22.80
CA GLU A 142 16.76 -7.52 21.58
C GLU A 142 16.62 -6.61 20.37
N LEU A 143 15.92 -5.47 20.51
CA LEU A 143 15.83 -4.46 19.46
C LEU A 143 17.22 -3.96 19.03
N LEU A 144 18.07 -3.59 19.98
CA LEU A 144 19.44 -3.12 19.69
C LEU A 144 20.29 -4.21 19.01
N ILE A 145 20.14 -5.47 19.42
CA ILE A 145 20.82 -6.61 18.80
C ILE A 145 20.32 -6.82 17.37
N ARG A 146 19.00 -6.82 17.14
CA ARG A 146 18.39 -6.93 15.80
C ARG A 146 18.85 -5.82 14.87
N ARG A 147 18.98 -4.58 15.36
CA ARG A 147 19.57 -3.47 14.59
C ARG A 147 21.00 -3.78 14.14
N ILE A 148 21.83 -4.36 15.00
CA ILE A 148 23.20 -4.75 14.64
C ILE A 148 23.22 -5.89 13.61
N TRP A 149 22.43 -6.94 13.83
CA TRP A 149 22.34 -8.05 12.89
C TRP A 149 21.85 -7.60 11.51
N ALA A 150 20.82 -6.74 11.47
CA ALA A 150 20.34 -6.15 10.24
C ALA A 150 21.40 -5.27 9.57
N TYR A 151 22.10 -4.43 10.35
CA TYR A 151 23.15 -3.55 9.86
C TYR A 151 24.32 -4.33 9.25
N LEU A 152 24.80 -5.37 9.93
CA LEU A 152 25.91 -6.19 9.44
C LEU A 152 25.48 -7.06 8.25
N GLY A 153 24.31 -7.70 8.36
CA GLY A 153 23.76 -8.58 7.33
C GLY A 153 24.74 -9.67 6.89
N SER A 154 25.61 -10.15 7.78
CA SER A 154 26.67 -11.09 7.43
C SER A 154 26.39 -12.54 7.86
N ASN A 155 25.34 -12.76 8.66
CA ASN A 155 24.90 -14.09 9.06
C ASN A 155 23.41 -14.28 8.77
N LEU A 156 23.11 -15.21 7.86
CA LEU A 156 21.75 -15.51 7.43
C LEU A 156 20.87 -16.06 8.55
N LYS A 157 21.49 -16.63 9.60
CA LYS A 157 20.77 -17.18 10.75
C LYS A 157 20.21 -16.07 11.65
N ASP A 158 20.77 -14.86 11.57
CA ASP A 158 20.34 -13.73 12.38
C ASP A 158 19.44 -12.74 11.64
N ASN A 159 19.69 -12.56 10.35
CA ASN A 159 18.83 -11.78 9.48
C ASN A 159 18.93 -12.30 8.04
N PHE A 160 17.95 -13.09 7.64
CA PHE A 160 17.95 -13.78 6.36
C PHE A 160 17.88 -12.79 5.18
N TYR A 161 16.88 -11.90 5.15
CA TYR A 161 16.71 -10.89 4.12
C TYR A 161 17.97 -10.04 3.92
N MET A 162 18.50 -9.47 5.01
CA MET A 162 19.66 -8.58 4.93
C MET A 162 20.89 -9.33 4.42
N THR A 163 21.06 -10.60 4.79
CA THR A 163 22.21 -11.39 4.34
C THR A 163 22.10 -11.81 2.88
N GLN A 164 20.94 -12.34 2.47
CA GLN A 164 20.73 -12.76 1.07
C GLN A 164 20.80 -11.58 0.09
N ASN A 165 20.38 -10.39 0.52
CA ASN A 165 20.33 -9.20 -0.32
C ASN A 165 21.48 -8.22 -0.10
N LYS A 166 22.45 -8.56 0.76
CA LYS A 166 23.52 -7.65 1.20
C LYS A 166 24.22 -6.95 0.04
N GLN A 167 24.69 -7.71 -0.94
CA GLN A 167 25.43 -7.13 -2.06
C GLN A 167 24.57 -6.11 -2.83
N TRP A 168 23.30 -6.41 -3.06
CA TRP A 168 22.38 -5.51 -3.76
C TRP A 168 22.10 -4.26 -2.90
N LEU A 169 21.78 -4.43 -1.62
CA LEU A 169 21.51 -3.32 -0.69
C LEU A 169 22.73 -2.41 -0.49
N ASP A 170 23.94 -2.97 -0.46
CA ASP A 170 25.18 -2.21 -0.24
C ASP A 170 25.61 -1.41 -1.46
N THR A 171 25.17 -1.79 -2.67
CA THR A 171 25.63 -1.20 -3.94
C THR A 171 24.57 -0.43 -4.71
N THR A 172 23.29 -0.61 -4.36
CA THR A 172 22.17 0.09 -4.98
C THR A 172 22.07 1.52 -4.44
N THR A 173 21.84 2.45 -5.35
CA THR A 173 21.70 3.89 -5.06
C THR A 173 20.38 4.37 -5.63
N LEU A 174 19.70 5.30 -4.97
CA LEU A 174 18.50 5.92 -5.52
C LEU A 174 18.91 7.13 -6.38
N SER A 175 18.42 7.19 -7.62
CA SER A 175 18.54 8.44 -8.37
C SER A 175 17.63 9.50 -7.77
N ALA A 176 17.85 10.77 -8.10
CA ALA A 176 17.00 11.87 -7.63
C ALA A 176 15.51 11.69 -8.00
N ALA A 177 15.20 10.89 -9.03
CA ALA A 177 13.84 10.62 -9.50
C ALA A 177 13.20 9.38 -8.88
N ASP A 178 13.97 8.51 -8.20
CA ASP A 178 13.44 7.25 -7.65
C ASP A 178 12.84 7.45 -6.26
N LEU A 179 11.56 7.11 -6.07
CA LEU A 179 10.97 6.90 -4.74
C LEU A 179 11.49 5.60 -4.10
N SER A 180 11.63 4.58 -4.94
CA SER A 180 12.03 3.23 -4.58
C SER A 180 12.63 2.52 -5.79
N VAL A 181 13.49 1.53 -5.53
CA VAL A 181 14.02 0.57 -6.49
C VAL A 181 13.93 -0.82 -5.90
N GLY A 182 13.85 -1.83 -6.75
CA GLY A 182 13.60 -3.20 -6.31
C GLY A 182 13.08 -4.06 -7.44
N THR A 183 12.81 -5.33 -7.15
CA THR A 183 12.41 -6.29 -8.19
C THR A 183 11.11 -5.88 -8.91
N PHE A 184 10.06 -5.51 -8.16
CA PHE A 184 8.79 -5.06 -8.74
C PHE A 184 8.98 -3.81 -9.61
N TYR A 185 9.80 -2.85 -9.14
CA TYR A 185 10.14 -1.66 -9.91
C TYR A 185 10.88 -2.02 -11.19
N ASP A 186 11.91 -2.85 -11.12
CA ASP A 186 12.72 -3.24 -12.27
C ASP A 186 11.88 -3.94 -13.35
N VAL A 187 10.98 -4.85 -12.94
CA VAL A 187 10.04 -5.52 -13.86
C VAL A 187 9.00 -4.54 -14.43
N SER A 188 8.55 -3.57 -13.63
CA SER A 188 7.68 -2.48 -14.11
C SER A 188 8.37 -1.59 -15.13
N GLN A 189 9.67 -1.33 -14.97
CA GLN A 189 10.48 -0.58 -15.94
C GLN A 189 10.65 -1.37 -17.25
N VAL A 190 10.91 -2.67 -17.18
CA VAL A 190 10.96 -3.55 -18.36
C VAL A 190 9.63 -3.52 -19.10
N THR A 191 8.51 -3.67 -18.38
CA THR A 191 7.16 -3.61 -18.95
C THR A 191 6.87 -2.25 -19.58
N SER A 192 7.27 -1.15 -18.93
CA SER A 192 7.12 0.20 -19.47
C SER A 192 7.87 0.38 -20.81
N GLN A 193 9.07 -0.17 -20.93
CA GLN A 193 9.85 -0.17 -22.19
C GLN A 193 9.20 -1.04 -23.29
N GLN A 194 8.61 -2.19 -22.89
CA GLN A 194 7.85 -3.04 -23.81
C GLN A 194 6.61 -2.31 -24.34
N LEU A 195 5.87 -1.61 -23.49
CA LEU A 195 4.72 -0.80 -23.87
C LEU A 195 5.13 0.40 -24.75
N GLU A 196 6.23 1.08 -24.42
CA GLU A 196 6.80 2.11 -25.28
C GLU A 196 7.07 1.57 -26.69
N THR A 197 7.62 0.36 -26.80
CA THR A 197 7.87 -0.28 -28.10
C THR A 197 6.56 -0.50 -28.88
N VAL A 198 5.51 -1.02 -28.21
CA VAL A 198 4.18 -1.20 -28.82
C VAL A 198 3.61 0.13 -29.31
N ILE A 199 3.65 1.16 -28.47
CA ILE A 199 3.12 2.49 -28.78
C ILE A 199 3.87 3.10 -29.95
N MET A 200 5.20 3.05 -29.95
CA MET A 200 6.01 3.65 -31.01
C MET A 200 5.79 2.97 -32.37
N GLU A 201 5.56 1.66 -32.41
CA GLU A 201 5.20 0.98 -33.66
C GLU A 201 3.82 1.40 -34.18
N MET A 202 2.84 1.61 -33.29
CA MET A 202 1.53 2.17 -33.67
C MET A 202 1.69 3.62 -34.18
N VAL A 203 2.56 4.41 -33.57
CA VAL A 203 2.83 5.79 -34.00
C VAL A 203 3.50 5.85 -35.38
N GLU A 204 4.44 4.95 -35.65
CA GLU A 204 5.21 4.91 -36.92
C GLU A 204 4.44 4.28 -38.09
N GLY A 205 3.42 3.46 -37.80
CA GLY A 205 2.63 2.77 -38.82
C GLY A 205 1.67 3.66 -39.60
N ASP A 206 1.25 3.15 -40.76
CA ASP A 206 0.18 3.73 -41.60
C ASP A 206 -1.10 2.92 -41.42
N TRP A 207 -2.04 3.46 -40.64
CA TRP A 207 -3.26 2.75 -40.25
C TRP A 207 -4.49 3.35 -40.95
N LYS A 208 -5.58 2.58 -40.96
CA LYS A 208 -6.86 3.11 -41.41
C LYS A 208 -7.45 3.99 -40.31
N GLU A 209 -8.21 5.00 -40.72
CA GLU A 209 -9.09 5.73 -39.81
C GLU A 209 -9.96 4.75 -38.99
N ASP A 210 -10.29 5.15 -37.75
CA ASP A 210 -11.09 4.40 -36.77
C ASP A 210 -10.43 3.16 -36.14
N THR A 211 -9.21 2.79 -36.53
CA THR A 211 -8.46 1.69 -35.88
C THR A 211 -7.87 2.10 -34.54
N LYS A 212 -7.66 1.14 -33.64
CA LYS A 212 -7.01 1.38 -32.33
C LYS A 212 -5.60 1.95 -32.49
N GLU A 213 -4.85 1.49 -33.49
CA GLU A 213 -3.50 1.95 -33.77
C GLU A 213 -3.48 3.40 -34.24
N GLN A 214 -4.46 3.79 -35.08
CA GLN A 214 -4.63 5.18 -35.50
C GLN A 214 -4.98 6.09 -34.31
N ARG A 215 -5.89 5.65 -33.43
CA ARG A 215 -6.23 6.37 -32.18
C ARG A 215 -5.02 6.59 -31.29
N VAL A 216 -4.22 5.53 -31.05
CA VAL A 216 -2.96 5.63 -30.27
C VAL A 216 -2.00 6.63 -30.92
N LYS A 217 -1.83 6.56 -32.25
CA LYS A 217 -0.99 7.50 -33.00
C LYS A 217 -1.45 8.95 -32.86
N ASP A 218 -2.74 9.22 -33.02
CA ASP A 218 -3.29 10.57 -32.94
C ASP A 218 -3.17 11.14 -31.52
N PHE A 219 -3.52 10.34 -30.51
CA PHE A 219 -3.40 10.74 -29.11
C PHE A 219 -1.95 11.00 -28.70
N TYR A 220 -1.03 10.09 -29.04
CA TYR A 220 0.41 10.27 -28.79
C TYR A 220 0.95 11.51 -29.49
N THR A 221 0.58 11.75 -30.75
CA THR A 221 1.05 12.90 -31.52
C THR A 221 0.61 14.21 -30.87
N ALA A 222 -0.65 14.29 -30.42
CA ALA A 222 -1.16 15.44 -29.67
C ALA A 222 -0.43 15.62 -28.33
N ALA A 223 -0.07 14.54 -27.65
CA ALA A 223 0.65 14.58 -26.39
C ALA A 223 2.11 15.02 -26.52
N ALA A 224 2.79 14.54 -27.56
CA ALA A 224 4.19 14.85 -27.85
C ALA A 224 4.40 16.27 -28.40
N ASP A 225 3.37 16.93 -28.95
CA ASP A 225 3.46 18.32 -29.43
C ASP A 225 3.40 19.34 -28.29
N VAL A 226 4.48 19.39 -27.52
CA VAL A 226 4.69 20.35 -26.42
C VAL A 226 4.57 21.81 -26.89
N ASN A 227 4.96 22.13 -28.13
CA ASN A 227 4.87 23.50 -28.63
C ASN A 227 3.42 23.93 -28.84
N ALA A 228 2.59 23.06 -29.41
CA ALA A 228 1.17 23.31 -29.54
C ALA A 228 0.51 23.47 -28.17
N ARG A 229 0.80 22.56 -27.23
CA ARG A 229 0.27 22.58 -25.86
C ARG A 229 0.66 23.85 -25.10
N ASN A 230 1.95 24.24 -25.13
CA ASN A 230 2.41 25.48 -24.50
C ASN A 230 1.82 26.73 -25.17
N GLY A 231 1.56 26.70 -26.48
CA GLY A 231 0.87 27.79 -27.18
C GLY A 231 -0.63 27.90 -26.84
N GLN A 232 -1.24 26.78 -26.45
CA GLN A 232 -2.63 26.73 -25.97
C GLN A 232 -2.74 27.21 -24.53
N GLY A 233 -1.82 26.83 -23.64
CA GLY A 233 -1.91 27.14 -22.21
C GLY A 233 -3.20 26.54 -21.62
N ILE A 234 -3.89 27.30 -20.77
CA ILE A 234 -5.17 26.90 -20.16
C ILE A 234 -6.41 27.15 -21.04
N LYS A 235 -6.25 27.58 -22.30
CA LYS A 235 -7.40 27.90 -23.19
C LYS A 235 -8.46 26.80 -23.26
N PRO A 236 -8.12 25.49 -23.31
CA PRO A 236 -9.12 24.42 -23.36
C PRO A 236 -10.11 24.42 -22.18
N ILE A 237 -9.68 24.88 -21.00
CA ILE A 237 -10.50 24.91 -19.78
C ILE A 237 -10.91 26.32 -19.34
N GLN A 238 -10.56 27.36 -20.11
CA GLN A 238 -10.85 28.75 -19.75
C GLN A 238 -12.34 29.04 -19.57
N VAL A 239 -13.19 28.47 -20.44
CA VAL A 239 -14.65 28.66 -20.37
C VAL A 239 -15.25 27.99 -19.13
N PRO A 240 -14.94 26.71 -18.83
CA PRO A 240 -15.27 26.10 -17.55
C PRO A 240 -14.85 26.94 -16.33
N LEU A 241 -13.60 27.41 -16.27
CA LEU A 241 -13.10 28.25 -15.16
C LEU A 241 -13.91 29.53 -15.00
N GLN A 242 -14.15 30.24 -16.12
CA GLN A 242 -14.96 31.46 -16.11
C GLN A 242 -16.38 31.21 -15.59
N ARG A 243 -17.00 30.09 -15.97
CA ARG A 243 -18.35 29.74 -15.49
C ARG A 243 -18.38 29.48 -13.99
N ILE A 244 -17.33 28.88 -13.42
CA ILE A 244 -17.20 28.70 -11.98
C ILE A 244 -17.11 30.07 -11.28
N ASP A 245 -16.27 30.97 -11.79
CA ASP A 245 -16.12 32.33 -11.24
C ASP A 245 -17.43 33.14 -11.29
N GLU A 246 -18.18 33.01 -12.40
CA GLU A 246 -19.42 33.75 -12.64
C GLU A 246 -20.63 33.25 -11.83
N ALA A 247 -20.58 32.05 -11.25
CA ALA A 247 -21.66 31.50 -10.45
C ALA A 247 -21.89 32.34 -9.18
N LYS A 248 -23.14 32.76 -8.93
CA LYS A 248 -23.49 33.67 -7.81
C LYS A 248 -24.23 33.00 -6.67
N SER A 249 -24.49 31.71 -6.82
CA SER A 249 -25.10 30.87 -5.79
C SER A 249 -24.61 29.45 -5.92
N LEU A 250 -24.78 28.67 -4.85
CA LEU A 250 -24.45 27.25 -4.86
C LEU A 250 -25.20 26.50 -5.96
N SER A 251 -26.48 26.79 -6.16
CA SER A 251 -27.27 26.13 -7.21
C SER A 251 -26.76 26.44 -8.62
N GLU A 252 -26.30 27.67 -8.87
CA GLU A 252 -25.68 28.03 -10.16
C GLU A 252 -24.34 27.29 -10.33
N LEU A 253 -23.52 27.25 -9.28
CA LEU A 253 -22.24 26.56 -9.29
C LEU A 253 -22.38 25.05 -9.55
N LEU A 254 -23.33 24.40 -8.87
CA LEU A 254 -23.59 22.97 -9.05
C LEU A 254 -24.17 22.63 -10.43
N TYR A 255 -24.89 23.57 -11.07
CA TYR A 255 -25.29 23.43 -12.48
C TYR A 255 -24.10 23.55 -13.43
N VAL A 256 -23.20 24.50 -13.17
CA VAL A 256 -21.92 24.62 -13.89
C VAL A 256 -21.09 23.35 -13.72
N HIS A 257 -21.02 22.81 -12.51
CA HIS A 257 -20.29 21.58 -12.22
C HIS A 257 -20.83 20.38 -13.00
N ALA A 258 -22.15 20.19 -13.04
CA ALA A 258 -22.75 19.13 -13.85
C ALA A 258 -22.44 19.28 -15.35
N TYR A 259 -22.49 20.50 -15.87
CA TYR A 259 -22.09 20.78 -17.25
C TYR A 259 -20.62 20.43 -17.49
N ILE A 260 -19.72 20.73 -16.54
CA ILE A 260 -18.30 20.36 -16.65
C ILE A 260 -18.14 18.84 -16.64
N CYS A 261 -18.78 18.14 -15.70
CA CYS A 261 -18.74 16.67 -15.62
C CYS A 261 -19.21 16.02 -16.93
N GLU A 262 -20.33 16.48 -17.50
CA GLU A 262 -20.83 15.99 -18.78
C GLU A 262 -19.83 16.29 -19.92
N ALA A 263 -19.28 17.50 -19.93
CA ALA A 263 -18.41 17.97 -21.00
C ALA A 263 -16.99 17.39 -20.96
N THR A 264 -16.47 16.99 -19.79
CA THR A 264 -15.06 16.56 -19.62
C THR A 264 -14.89 15.16 -19.06
N GLY A 265 -15.99 14.52 -18.64
CA GLY A 265 -15.95 13.23 -17.93
C GLY A 265 -15.33 13.32 -16.53
N ASN A 266 -15.24 14.52 -15.95
CA ASN A 266 -14.76 14.68 -14.56
C ASN A 266 -15.75 14.07 -13.58
N ILE A 267 -15.22 13.61 -12.45
CA ILE A 267 -16.01 13.02 -11.37
C ILE A 267 -16.89 14.10 -10.73
N ASN A 268 -18.13 13.72 -10.39
CA ASN A 268 -19.06 14.60 -9.68
C ASN A 268 -18.51 14.97 -8.29
N ILE A 269 -18.89 16.14 -7.76
CA ILE A 269 -18.46 16.65 -6.44
C ILE A 269 -18.81 15.72 -5.27
N LEU A 270 -19.76 14.80 -5.46
CA LEU A 270 -20.12 13.76 -4.51
C LEU A 270 -19.27 12.48 -4.65
N GLY A 271 -18.35 12.40 -5.60
CA GLY A 271 -17.49 11.22 -5.80
C GLY A 271 -18.28 9.97 -6.20
N MET A 272 -19.16 10.10 -7.20
CA MET A 272 -20.06 9.01 -7.60
C MET A 272 -19.41 8.12 -8.65
N PHE A 273 -19.52 6.81 -8.45
CA PHE A 273 -19.06 5.77 -9.37
C PHE A 273 -19.93 4.52 -9.28
N SER A 274 -19.79 3.60 -10.23
CA SER A 274 -20.48 2.31 -10.22
C SER A 274 -19.54 1.19 -9.80
N ASP A 275 -19.99 0.30 -8.92
CA ASP A 275 -19.25 -0.92 -8.59
C ASP A 275 -20.23 -2.04 -8.22
N VAL A 276 -19.74 -3.28 -8.10
CA VAL A 276 -20.52 -4.45 -7.71
C VAL A 276 -21.11 -4.23 -6.32
N ASP A 277 -22.41 -4.52 -6.16
CA ASP A 277 -23.05 -4.55 -4.85
C ASP A 277 -22.45 -5.68 -4.00
N ILE A 278 -21.55 -5.33 -3.10
CA ILE A 278 -20.83 -6.32 -2.27
C ILE A 278 -21.77 -7.23 -1.47
N LYS A 279 -23.00 -6.80 -1.15
CA LYS A 279 -23.95 -7.65 -0.40
C LYS A 279 -24.61 -8.72 -1.25
N SER A 280 -24.77 -8.49 -2.55
CA SER A 280 -25.41 -9.46 -3.45
C SER A 280 -24.44 -10.14 -4.41
N GLY A 281 -23.34 -9.48 -4.76
CA GLY A 281 -22.39 -9.90 -5.80
C GLY A 281 -22.98 -9.90 -7.21
N ALA A 282 -24.26 -9.54 -7.39
CA ALA A 282 -25.04 -9.93 -8.57
C ALA A 282 -25.29 -8.80 -9.57
N SER A 283 -25.11 -7.55 -9.17
CA SER A 283 -25.34 -6.37 -10.01
C SER A 283 -24.48 -5.19 -9.59
N TYR A 284 -24.25 -4.26 -10.52
CA TYR A 284 -23.60 -3.00 -10.21
C TYR A 284 -24.58 -1.99 -9.60
N VAL A 285 -24.11 -1.18 -8.65
CA VAL A 285 -24.86 -0.13 -7.95
C VAL A 285 -24.06 1.16 -7.87
N ALA A 286 -24.73 2.27 -7.49
CA ALA A 286 -24.07 3.55 -7.34
C ALA A 286 -23.41 3.69 -5.96
N TYR A 287 -22.11 3.94 -5.96
CA TYR A 287 -21.32 4.30 -4.79
C TYR A 287 -21.09 5.81 -4.73
N VAL A 288 -20.86 6.33 -3.52
CA VAL A 288 -20.63 7.76 -3.23
C VAL A 288 -19.49 7.87 -2.21
N SER A 289 -18.41 8.56 -2.57
CA SER A 289 -17.24 8.74 -1.70
C SER A 289 -17.14 10.12 -1.05
N GLY A 290 -17.87 11.12 -1.54
CA GLY A 290 -17.73 12.51 -1.14
C GLY A 290 -16.55 13.21 -1.83
N MET A 291 -16.21 14.41 -1.37
CA MET A 291 -15.12 15.21 -1.95
C MET A 291 -13.76 14.54 -1.80
N SER A 292 -12.97 14.51 -2.87
CA SER A 292 -11.55 14.13 -2.90
C SER A 292 -10.69 15.12 -2.12
N GLY A 293 -9.68 14.62 -1.39
CA GLY A 293 -8.64 15.40 -0.73
C GLY A 293 -7.26 15.19 -1.39
N ILE A 294 -6.30 16.05 -1.07
CA ILE A 294 -4.91 15.99 -1.50
C ILE A 294 -4.04 15.26 -0.47
N LEU A 295 -4.26 15.53 0.82
CA LEU A 295 -3.53 14.92 1.93
C LEU A 295 -4.37 13.84 2.60
N GLU A 296 -3.67 12.81 3.08
CA GLU A 296 -4.27 11.78 3.91
C GLU A 296 -4.59 12.30 5.32
N LYS A 297 -5.54 11.64 5.98
CA LYS A 297 -6.02 11.99 7.33
C LYS A 297 -4.89 12.14 8.35
N ALA A 298 -3.88 11.27 8.29
CA ALA A 298 -2.74 11.25 9.20
C ALA A 298 -1.97 12.59 9.25
N TYR A 299 -1.80 13.27 8.11
CA TYR A 299 -1.13 14.58 8.05
C TYR A 299 -1.91 15.68 8.78
N PHE A 300 -3.23 15.58 8.81
CA PHE A 300 -4.09 16.51 9.54
C PHE A 300 -4.14 16.21 11.05
N GLU A 301 -4.02 14.94 11.44
CA GLU A 301 -3.98 14.53 12.86
C GLU A 301 -2.66 14.91 13.53
N THR A 302 -1.56 14.80 12.79
CA THR A 302 -0.22 15.16 13.26
C THR A 302 0.10 16.65 13.13
N GLU A 303 -0.74 17.40 12.39
CA GLU A 303 -0.50 18.78 12.00
C GLU A 303 0.88 18.99 11.34
N ASP A 304 1.27 18.08 10.44
CA ASP A 304 2.60 18.11 9.83
C ASP A 304 2.85 19.45 9.09
N PRO A 305 3.86 20.24 9.50
CA PRO A 305 4.09 21.57 8.95
C PRO A 305 4.61 21.51 7.51
N THR A 306 5.35 20.47 7.13
CA THR A 306 5.88 20.28 5.78
C THR A 306 4.75 19.97 4.81
N ALA A 307 3.88 19.03 5.18
CA ALA A 307 2.71 18.66 4.38
C ALA A 307 1.75 19.84 4.23
N LYS A 308 1.53 20.61 5.30
CA LYS A 308 0.71 21.83 5.24
C LYS A 308 1.29 22.88 4.30
N GLU A 309 2.59 23.16 4.39
CA GLU A 309 3.24 24.14 3.50
C GLU A 309 3.20 23.67 2.04
N ALA A 310 3.53 22.41 1.78
CA ALA A 310 3.47 21.80 0.45
C ALA A 310 2.06 21.87 -0.15
N TYR A 311 1.03 21.56 0.64
CA TYR A 311 -0.38 21.68 0.23
C TYR A 311 -0.74 23.12 -0.15
N LEU A 312 -0.40 24.08 0.72
CA LEU A 312 -0.78 25.48 0.49
C LEU A 312 -0.14 26.03 -0.78
N ASN A 313 1.13 25.69 -1.01
CA ASN A 313 1.84 26.07 -2.23
C ASN A 313 1.22 25.40 -3.46
N LEU A 314 0.94 24.08 -3.41
CA LEU A 314 0.30 23.35 -4.51
C LEU A 314 -1.01 24.02 -4.94
N VAL A 315 -1.90 24.30 -3.98
CA VAL A 315 -3.20 24.89 -4.29
C VAL A 315 -3.05 26.33 -4.77
N SER A 316 -2.23 27.15 -4.09
CA SER A 316 -2.04 28.57 -4.46
C SER A 316 -1.44 28.71 -5.86
N ASP A 317 -0.31 28.03 -6.13
CA ASP A 317 0.38 28.10 -7.41
C ASP A 317 -0.51 27.58 -8.56
N THR A 318 -1.29 26.53 -8.31
CA THR A 318 -2.26 26.02 -9.30
C THR A 318 -3.34 27.04 -9.63
N LEU A 319 -3.91 27.70 -8.61
CA LEU A 319 -4.95 28.72 -8.81
C LEU A 319 -4.39 29.98 -9.49
N GLU A 320 -3.15 30.37 -9.22
CA GLU A 320 -2.45 31.45 -9.94
C GLU A 320 -2.28 31.12 -11.42
N LEU A 321 -1.88 29.88 -11.76
CA LEU A 321 -1.84 29.42 -13.15
C LEU A 321 -3.22 29.40 -13.81
N GLY A 322 -4.28 29.18 -13.02
CA GLY A 322 -5.68 29.32 -13.42
C GLY A 322 -6.15 30.77 -13.64
N GLY A 323 -5.33 31.77 -13.33
CA GLY A 323 -5.59 33.19 -13.54
C GLY A 323 -6.04 33.98 -12.31
N GLU A 324 -5.99 33.40 -11.11
CA GLU A 324 -6.21 34.15 -9.88
C GLU A 324 -5.04 35.10 -9.55
N SER A 325 -5.29 36.10 -8.71
CA SER A 325 -4.20 36.90 -8.14
C SER A 325 -3.55 36.11 -7.00
N ALA A 326 -2.24 36.20 -6.82
CA ALA A 326 -1.51 35.55 -5.72
C ALA A 326 -2.19 35.70 -4.35
N LYS A 327 -2.71 36.90 -4.06
CA LYS A 327 -3.42 37.16 -2.81
C LYS A 327 -4.72 36.35 -2.66
N ASP A 328 -5.48 36.23 -3.74
CA ASP A 328 -6.75 35.50 -3.71
C ASP A 328 -6.47 33.99 -3.71
N ALA A 329 -5.48 33.53 -4.48
CA ALA A 329 -5.01 32.15 -4.50
C ALA A 329 -4.56 31.68 -3.11
N ASP A 330 -3.74 32.46 -2.39
CA ASP A 330 -3.31 32.15 -1.03
C ASP A 330 -4.49 32.03 -0.05
N ALA A 331 -5.47 32.95 -0.18
CA ALA A 331 -6.66 32.94 0.67
C ALA A 331 -7.53 31.70 0.40
N HIS A 332 -7.70 31.35 -0.88
CA HIS A 332 -8.45 30.17 -1.31
C HIS A 332 -7.74 28.87 -0.93
N ALA A 333 -6.41 28.79 -1.03
CA ALA A 333 -5.62 27.66 -0.55
C ALA A 333 -5.83 27.42 0.95
N ALA A 334 -5.80 28.48 1.77
CA ALA A 334 -6.06 28.38 3.20
C ALA A 334 -7.50 27.92 3.52
N MET A 335 -8.50 28.41 2.76
CA MET A 335 -9.89 27.98 2.91
C MET A 335 -10.08 26.51 2.53
N MET A 336 -9.45 26.07 1.44
CA MET A 336 -9.52 24.68 0.99
C MET A 336 -8.82 23.74 1.97
N TYR A 337 -7.65 24.13 2.51
CA TYR A 337 -6.95 23.34 3.54
C TYR A 337 -7.84 23.06 4.75
N GLU A 338 -8.55 24.08 5.24
CA GLU A 338 -9.42 23.92 6.42
C GLU A 338 -10.65 23.06 6.11
N MET A 339 -11.22 23.19 4.91
CA MET A 339 -12.31 22.32 4.45
C MET A 339 -11.85 20.86 4.37
N GLU A 340 -10.71 20.61 3.72
CA GLU A 340 -10.17 19.27 3.57
C GLU A 340 -9.82 18.65 4.93
N ARG A 341 -9.24 19.44 5.84
CA ARG A 341 -8.97 19.03 7.22
C ARG A 341 -10.23 18.55 7.94
N GLU A 342 -11.33 19.31 7.86
CA GLU A 342 -12.60 18.91 8.49
C GLU A 342 -13.21 17.65 7.87
N ILE A 343 -13.10 17.48 6.55
CA ILE A 343 -13.57 16.29 5.83
C ILE A 343 -12.73 15.06 6.20
N ALA A 344 -11.40 15.19 6.19
CA ALA A 344 -10.47 14.11 6.51
C ALA A 344 -10.65 13.63 7.97
N LEU A 345 -10.76 14.56 8.93
CA LEU A 345 -10.97 14.20 10.34
C LEU A 345 -12.35 13.57 10.62
N ALA A 346 -13.32 13.74 9.72
CA ALA A 346 -14.61 13.06 9.78
C ALA A 346 -14.65 11.71 9.04
N SER A 347 -13.59 11.40 8.29
CA SER A 347 -13.46 10.16 7.51
C SER A 347 -13.04 8.98 8.40
N LEU A 348 -13.28 7.77 7.90
CA LEU A 348 -12.78 6.53 8.50
C LEU A 348 -11.25 6.55 8.65
N ASP A 349 -10.75 5.83 9.66
CA ASP A 349 -9.32 5.49 9.72
C ASP A 349 -8.99 4.53 8.57
N LEU A 350 -7.75 4.51 8.08
CA LEU A 350 -7.38 3.71 6.91
C LEU A 350 -7.75 2.22 7.04
N LYS A 351 -7.48 1.63 8.20
CA LYS A 351 -7.82 0.23 8.49
C LYS A 351 -9.32 -0.06 8.42
N ASP A 352 -10.16 0.93 8.71
CA ASP A 352 -11.62 0.78 8.70
C ASP A 352 -12.20 0.71 7.28
N TYR A 353 -11.43 1.12 6.26
CA TYR A 353 -11.83 0.94 4.85
C TYR A 353 -11.85 -0.54 4.42
N TYR A 354 -11.20 -1.42 5.18
CA TYR A 354 -11.22 -2.87 4.95
C TYR A 354 -12.33 -3.59 5.73
N ASP A 355 -13.10 -2.85 6.56
CA ASP A 355 -14.33 -3.34 7.17
C ASP A 355 -15.54 -2.96 6.31
N PHE A 356 -16.02 -3.94 5.54
CA PHE A 356 -17.12 -3.75 4.59
C PHE A 356 -18.47 -3.40 5.25
N GLU A 357 -18.65 -3.66 6.55
CA GLU A 357 -19.83 -3.17 7.25
C GLU A 357 -19.78 -1.64 7.43
N LYS A 358 -18.58 -1.07 7.60
CA LYS A 358 -18.35 0.38 7.71
C LYS A 358 -18.38 1.09 6.36
N THR A 359 -17.95 0.43 5.29
CA THR A 359 -17.93 1.00 3.93
C THR A 359 -19.21 0.74 3.11
N TYR A 360 -20.25 0.18 3.74
CA TYR A 360 -21.54 -0.09 3.10
C TYR A 360 -22.71 0.60 3.80
N ALA A 361 -22.75 1.93 3.75
CA ALA A 361 -23.92 2.68 4.23
C ALA A 361 -24.95 2.85 3.10
N ARG A 362 -25.98 1.98 3.09
CA ARG A 362 -27.02 1.95 2.05
C ARG A 362 -28.15 2.94 2.32
N TYR A 363 -28.47 3.76 1.32
CA TYR A 363 -29.57 4.73 1.33
C TYR A 363 -30.47 4.56 0.11
N GLU A 364 -31.77 4.42 0.32
CA GLU A 364 -32.73 4.50 -0.80
C GLU A 364 -32.69 5.91 -1.42
N PHE A 365 -33.01 6.05 -2.71
CA PHE A 365 -32.90 7.33 -3.43
C PHE A 365 -33.47 8.53 -2.66
N ARG A 366 -34.68 8.38 -2.11
CA ARG A 366 -35.35 9.46 -1.37
C ARG A 366 -34.69 9.79 -0.05
N GLU A 367 -34.07 8.81 0.60
CA GLU A 367 -33.36 9.00 1.86
C GLU A 367 -32.08 9.78 1.59
N PHE A 368 -31.30 9.35 0.58
CA PHE A 368 -30.11 10.08 0.14
C PHE A 368 -30.44 11.51 -0.32
N ALA A 369 -31.48 11.67 -1.15
CA ALA A 369 -31.93 12.99 -1.62
C ALA A 369 -32.38 13.91 -0.48
N ASN A 370 -32.84 13.37 0.65
CA ASN A 370 -33.17 14.16 1.83
C ASN A 370 -31.91 14.58 2.61
N LEU A 371 -30.84 13.77 2.62
CA LEU A 371 -29.56 14.15 3.26
C LEU A 371 -28.96 15.40 2.60
N LEU A 372 -29.15 15.56 1.30
CA LEU A 372 -28.70 16.71 0.52
C LEU A 372 -29.35 18.05 0.93
N ASP A 373 -30.34 18.03 1.83
CA ASP A 373 -31.03 19.19 2.45
C ASP A 373 -31.58 20.21 1.42
N GLY A 374 -31.82 19.76 0.18
CA GLY A 374 -32.24 20.62 -0.93
C GLY A 374 -31.17 21.58 -1.46
N ASN A 375 -29.96 21.59 -0.89
CA ASN A 375 -28.84 22.42 -1.34
C ASN A 375 -28.15 21.84 -2.58
N VAL A 376 -28.17 20.52 -2.72
CA VAL A 376 -27.67 19.82 -3.91
C VAL A 376 -28.85 19.47 -4.84
N PRO A 377 -28.88 19.99 -6.07
CA PRO A 377 -29.95 19.69 -7.01
C PRO A 377 -30.01 18.22 -7.39
N TRP A 378 -31.22 17.65 -7.49
CA TRP A 378 -31.40 16.23 -7.80
C TRP A 378 -30.83 15.79 -9.15
N PHE A 379 -30.67 16.71 -10.12
CA PHE A 379 -30.09 16.36 -11.42
C PHE A 379 -28.65 15.81 -11.31
N LEU A 380 -27.93 16.13 -10.22
CA LEU A 380 -26.59 15.59 -9.97
C LEU A 380 -26.59 14.10 -9.64
N ILE A 381 -27.69 13.59 -9.07
CA ILE A 381 -27.79 12.20 -8.59
C ILE A 381 -28.74 11.35 -9.45
N THR A 382 -29.64 11.96 -10.22
CA THR A 382 -30.62 11.21 -11.03
C THR A 382 -30.02 10.28 -12.09
N PRO A 383 -28.88 10.58 -12.76
CA PRO A 383 -28.28 9.64 -13.70
C PRO A 383 -27.82 8.33 -13.05
N TRP A 384 -27.62 8.35 -11.72
CA TRP A 384 -27.07 7.25 -10.93
C TRP A 384 -28.13 6.40 -10.22
N ASP A 385 -29.42 6.75 -10.31
CA ASP A 385 -30.52 6.07 -9.61
C ASP A 385 -31.05 4.79 -10.30
N LYS A 386 -30.35 4.28 -11.33
CA LYS A 386 -30.83 3.11 -12.09
C LYS A 386 -30.98 1.85 -11.21
N GLY A 387 -30.18 1.75 -10.15
CA GLY A 387 -30.23 0.66 -9.16
C GLY A 387 -31.22 0.89 -8.00
N GLY A 388 -31.80 2.09 -7.88
CA GLY A 388 -32.78 2.47 -6.85
C GLY A 388 -32.22 2.88 -5.48
N PHE A 389 -30.91 2.74 -5.25
CA PHE A 389 -30.25 3.12 -4.01
C PHE A 389 -28.79 3.53 -4.22
N PHE A 390 -28.21 4.16 -3.20
CA PHE A 390 -26.80 4.57 -3.12
C PHE A 390 -26.11 3.86 -1.97
N VAL A 391 -24.82 3.60 -2.12
CA VAL A 391 -23.94 3.13 -1.05
C VAL A 391 -22.88 4.19 -0.77
N LEU A 392 -22.80 4.67 0.47
CA LEU A 392 -21.74 5.59 0.87
C LEU A 392 -20.53 4.76 1.34
N THR A 393 -19.37 4.95 0.69
CA THR A 393 -18.14 4.21 1.03
C THR A 393 -17.52 4.69 2.34
N ASP A 394 -17.79 5.94 2.71
CA ASP A 394 -17.45 6.55 3.99
C ASP A 394 -18.57 7.52 4.34
N GLU A 395 -19.49 7.07 5.21
CA GLU A 395 -20.65 7.86 5.60
C GLU A 395 -20.23 9.18 6.28
N GLY A 396 -19.18 9.17 7.09
CA GLY A 396 -18.68 10.37 7.79
C GLY A 396 -18.17 11.42 6.81
N ARG A 397 -17.33 11.00 5.86
CA ARG A 397 -16.81 11.84 4.78
C ARG A 397 -17.90 12.40 3.89
N VAL A 398 -18.87 11.58 3.48
CA VAL A 398 -19.98 12.01 2.63
C VAL A 398 -20.89 13.00 3.36
N LEU A 399 -21.25 12.73 4.61
CA LEU A 399 -22.06 13.65 5.41
C LEU A 399 -21.34 14.97 5.63
N LYS A 400 -20.03 14.94 5.92
CA LYS A 400 -19.23 16.17 6.04
C LYS A 400 -19.13 16.93 4.72
N THR A 401 -18.98 16.24 3.59
CA THR A 401 -19.05 16.83 2.25
C THR A 401 -20.38 17.57 2.05
N ILE A 402 -21.52 16.93 2.38
CA ILE A 402 -22.84 17.53 2.26
C ILE A 402 -22.99 18.75 3.18
N GLU A 403 -22.43 18.71 4.39
CA GLU A 403 -22.42 19.87 5.30
C GLU A 403 -21.70 21.09 4.72
N PHE A 404 -20.66 20.87 3.90
CA PHE A 404 -19.95 21.93 3.19
C PHE A 404 -20.71 22.48 2.00
N LEU A 405 -21.58 21.69 1.35
CA LEU A 405 -22.40 22.11 0.20
C LEU A 405 -23.56 23.04 0.62
N LYS A 406 -23.20 24.25 1.07
CA LYS A 406 -24.11 25.33 1.50
C LYS A 406 -23.69 26.66 0.90
N GLU A 407 -24.67 27.58 0.81
CA GLU A 407 -24.46 28.91 0.25
C GLU A 407 -23.38 29.70 1.00
N GLU A 408 -23.25 29.54 2.33
CA GLU A 408 -22.19 30.19 3.11
C GLU A 408 -20.76 29.78 2.72
N ASN A 409 -20.59 28.62 2.06
CA ASN A 409 -19.31 28.07 1.65
C ASN A 409 -19.05 28.22 0.15
N LEU A 410 -19.87 29.02 -0.56
CA LEU A 410 -19.82 29.15 -2.03
C LEU A 410 -18.40 29.38 -2.55
N GLU A 411 -17.65 30.31 -1.95
CA GLU A 411 -16.30 30.64 -2.40
C GLU A 411 -15.32 29.48 -2.17
N THR A 412 -15.39 28.77 -1.04
CA THR A 412 -14.57 27.56 -0.81
C THR A 412 -14.85 26.49 -1.86
N ILE A 413 -16.12 26.28 -2.21
CA ILE A 413 -16.52 25.28 -3.22
C ILE A 413 -16.06 25.69 -4.62
N LYS A 414 -16.10 26.99 -4.94
CA LYS A 414 -15.51 27.49 -6.20
C LYS A 414 -14.02 27.19 -6.27
N SER A 415 -13.27 27.51 -5.21
CA SER A 415 -11.83 27.24 -5.14
C SER A 415 -11.53 25.75 -5.32
N TYR A 416 -12.28 24.88 -4.64
CA TYR A 416 -12.18 23.44 -4.77
C TYR A 416 -12.41 22.97 -6.22
N LEU A 417 -13.50 23.41 -6.85
CA LEU A 417 -13.84 23.01 -8.21
C LEU A 417 -12.84 23.55 -9.25
N LYS A 418 -12.31 24.76 -9.05
CA LYS A 418 -11.26 25.32 -9.91
C LYS A 418 -9.97 24.53 -9.77
N PHE A 419 -9.53 24.27 -8.53
CA PHE A 419 -8.33 23.51 -8.26
C PHE A 419 -8.39 22.13 -8.93
N TRP A 420 -9.43 21.35 -8.69
CA TRP A 420 -9.55 20.01 -9.29
C TRP A 420 -9.69 20.04 -10.80
N LEU A 421 -10.39 21.02 -11.38
CA LEU A 421 -10.42 21.18 -12.84
C LEU A 421 -9.02 21.46 -13.42
N LEU A 422 -8.23 22.32 -12.76
CA LEU A 422 -6.86 22.64 -13.17
C LEU A 422 -5.94 21.42 -13.02
N GLN A 423 -6.00 20.77 -11.86
CA GLN A 423 -5.17 19.62 -11.51
C GLN A 423 -5.46 18.41 -12.42
N ASP A 424 -6.74 18.05 -12.62
CA ASP A 424 -7.15 16.95 -13.50
C ASP A 424 -6.77 17.19 -14.98
N SER A 425 -6.56 18.45 -15.35
CA SER A 425 -6.20 18.85 -16.72
C SER A 425 -4.70 19.09 -16.88
N ALA A 426 -3.92 19.17 -15.79
CA ALA A 426 -2.55 19.69 -15.81
C ALA A 426 -1.63 18.93 -16.78
N SER A 427 -1.73 17.60 -16.81
CA SER A 427 -0.94 16.76 -17.71
C SER A 427 -1.35 16.86 -19.18
N LEU A 428 -2.54 17.42 -19.46
CA LEU A 428 -3.12 17.58 -20.80
C LEU A 428 -2.90 18.97 -21.42
N LEU A 429 -2.49 19.95 -20.61
CA LEU A 429 -2.33 21.35 -21.01
C LEU A 429 -0.85 21.70 -21.24
N SER A 430 -0.46 22.95 -21.01
CA SER A 430 0.93 23.40 -21.06
C SER A 430 1.77 22.78 -19.95
N GLN A 431 3.09 22.67 -20.16
CA GLN A 431 3.99 21.98 -19.24
C GLN A 431 4.11 22.66 -17.87
N ASP A 432 3.96 23.99 -17.82
CA ASP A 432 3.96 24.77 -16.57
C ASP A 432 2.83 24.36 -15.61
N MET A 433 1.71 23.84 -16.11
CA MET A 433 0.62 23.33 -15.29
C MET A 433 1.02 22.15 -14.40
N GLN A 434 2.08 21.41 -14.75
CA GLN A 434 2.56 20.28 -13.93
C GLN A 434 3.49 20.72 -12.81
N GLN A 435 4.04 21.94 -12.88
CA GLN A 435 5.08 22.39 -11.96
C GLN A 435 4.63 22.42 -10.49
N PRO A 436 3.43 22.91 -10.13
CA PRO A 436 2.97 22.90 -8.74
C PRO A 436 2.94 21.50 -8.13
N TYR A 437 2.50 20.50 -8.89
CA TYR A 437 2.47 19.10 -8.43
C TYR A 437 3.88 18.50 -8.33
N ILE A 438 4.78 18.83 -9.25
CA ILE A 438 6.19 18.41 -9.18
C ILE A 438 6.85 18.97 -7.91
N ASP A 439 6.60 20.25 -7.59
CA ASP A 439 7.14 20.89 -6.40
C ASP A 439 6.52 20.32 -5.12
N PHE A 440 5.23 19.97 -5.14
CA PHE A 440 4.57 19.23 -4.06
C PHE A 440 5.22 17.86 -3.81
N VAL A 441 5.41 17.04 -4.86
CA VAL A 441 6.06 15.73 -4.74
C VAL A 441 7.49 15.86 -4.21
N LYS A 442 8.24 16.87 -4.67
CA LYS A 442 9.58 17.15 -4.18
C LYS A 442 9.58 17.53 -2.70
N ALA A 443 8.63 18.36 -2.26
CA ALA A 443 8.52 18.77 -0.86
C ALA A 443 8.12 17.60 0.06
N MET A 444 7.22 16.73 -0.40
CA MET A 444 6.73 15.58 0.39
C MET A 444 7.74 14.43 0.45
N TYR A 445 8.36 14.09 -0.68
CA TYR A 445 9.08 12.82 -0.84
C TYR A 445 10.55 12.96 -1.23
N ASP A 446 11.05 14.19 -1.41
CA ASP A 446 12.42 14.48 -1.88
C ASP A 446 12.73 13.80 -3.23
N VAL A 447 11.77 13.89 -4.15
CA VAL A 447 11.85 13.31 -5.50
C VAL A 447 11.82 14.39 -6.58
N GLU A 448 12.75 14.30 -7.52
CA GLU A 448 12.81 15.14 -8.71
C GLU A 448 12.11 14.45 -9.88
N ILE A 449 10.90 14.88 -10.22
CA ILE A 449 10.18 14.37 -11.40
C ILE A 449 10.79 15.01 -12.67
N PRO A 450 11.39 14.22 -13.57
CA PRO A 450 11.91 14.76 -14.82
C PRO A 450 10.77 15.09 -15.79
N LEU A 451 10.86 16.24 -16.45
CA LEU A 451 10.00 16.56 -17.59
C LEU A 451 10.59 15.92 -18.86
N ASP A 452 10.23 14.67 -19.15
CA ASP A 452 10.53 14.00 -20.43
C ASP A 452 9.30 14.05 -21.35
N PRO A 453 9.28 14.88 -22.41
CA PRO A 453 8.16 14.95 -23.33
C PRO A 453 7.77 13.61 -23.96
N LYS A 454 8.76 12.75 -24.27
CA LYS A 454 8.50 11.47 -24.93
C LYS A 454 7.89 10.50 -23.93
N GLY A 455 8.56 10.27 -22.80
CA GLY A 455 8.07 9.43 -21.70
C GLY A 455 6.69 9.87 -21.20
N ASN A 456 6.45 11.18 -21.08
CA ASN A 456 5.14 11.71 -20.70
C ASN A 456 4.05 11.41 -21.73
N ALA A 457 4.35 11.52 -23.03
CA ALA A 457 3.39 11.16 -24.08
C ALA A 457 3.07 9.65 -24.07
N VAL A 458 4.08 8.80 -23.84
CA VAL A 458 3.92 7.35 -23.67
C VAL A 458 3.06 7.04 -22.45
N SER A 459 3.35 7.66 -21.30
CA SER A 459 2.60 7.49 -20.06
C SER A 459 1.13 7.92 -20.22
N LEU A 460 0.87 9.04 -20.90
CA LEU A 460 -0.50 9.49 -21.19
C LEU A 460 -1.26 8.49 -22.08
N VAL A 461 -0.62 7.87 -23.07
CA VAL A 461 -1.28 6.80 -23.87
C VAL A 461 -1.64 5.62 -22.97
N GLN A 462 -0.75 5.19 -22.08
CA GLN A 462 -1.03 4.09 -21.14
C GLN A 462 -2.19 4.42 -20.18
N THR A 463 -2.29 5.67 -19.73
CA THR A 463 -3.37 6.11 -18.83
C THR A 463 -4.72 6.21 -19.52
N TYR A 464 -4.76 6.72 -20.76
CA TYR A 464 -6.02 7.03 -21.44
C TYR A 464 -6.48 5.98 -22.45
N LEU A 465 -5.59 5.14 -22.97
CA LEU A 465 -5.89 4.11 -23.96
C LEU A 465 -5.32 2.73 -23.58
N PRO A 466 -5.42 2.29 -22.33
CA PRO A 466 -4.81 1.04 -21.89
C PRO A 466 -5.31 -0.19 -22.68
N GLU A 467 -6.61 -0.26 -22.99
CA GLU A 467 -7.23 -1.36 -23.73
C GLU A 467 -6.74 -1.46 -25.18
N CYS A 468 -6.26 -0.35 -25.75
CA CYS A 468 -5.70 -0.33 -27.10
C CYS A 468 -4.34 -1.06 -27.16
N LEU A 469 -3.66 -1.23 -26.02
CA LEU A 469 -2.30 -1.78 -25.94
C LEU A 469 -2.27 -3.28 -25.61
N GLU A 470 -3.27 -3.78 -24.90
CA GLU A 470 -3.25 -5.11 -24.29
C GLU A 470 -3.00 -6.25 -25.27
N GLU A 471 -3.77 -6.31 -26.36
CA GLU A 471 -3.68 -7.40 -27.33
C GLU A 471 -2.29 -7.46 -27.98
N ASP A 472 -1.73 -6.29 -28.32
CA ASP A 472 -0.41 -6.18 -28.95
C ASP A 472 0.71 -6.51 -27.97
N TYR A 473 0.59 -6.06 -26.72
CA TYR A 473 1.52 -6.44 -25.66
C TYR A 473 1.53 -7.97 -25.46
N ALA A 474 0.35 -8.57 -25.24
CA ALA A 474 0.21 -9.99 -24.98
C ALA A 474 0.80 -10.84 -26.11
N LYS A 475 0.51 -10.51 -27.38
CA LYS A 475 1.04 -11.21 -28.56
C LYS A 475 2.57 -11.19 -28.67
N ARG A 476 3.24 -10.17 -28.13
CA ARG A 476 4.69 -9.96 -28.26
C ARG A 476 5.47 -10.52 -27.08
N PHE A 477 4.94 -10.34 -25.88
CA PHE A 477 5.70 -10.53 -24.64
C PHE A 477 5.18 -11.68 -23.79
N CYS A 478 4.07 -12.33 -24.15
CA CYS A 478 3.58 -13.52 -23.46
C CYS A 478 3.19 -14.64 -24.43
N SER A 479 4.08 -15.64 -24.57
CA SER A 479 3.82 -16.77 -25.45
C SER A 479 2.62 -17.60 -24.98
N PRO A 480 1.91 -18.30 -25.88
CA PRO A 480 0.87 -19.26 -25.47
C PRO A 480 1.39 -20.36 -24.51
N GLU A 481 2.68 -20.70 -24.61
CA GLU A 481 3.33 -21.68 -23.74
C GLU A 481 3.50 -21.15 -22.31
N ILE A 482 3.89 -19.88 -22.14
CA ILE A 482 3.94 -19.21 -20.82
C ILE A 482 2.54 -19.25 -20.18
N LYS A 483 1.51 -18.88 -20.94
CA LYS A 483 0.12 -18.93 -20.45
C LYS A 483 -0.31 -20.34 -20.05
N GLU A 484 0.03 -21.35 -20.85
CA GLU A 484 -0.29 -22.76 -20.54
C GLU A 484 0.41 -23.22 -19.24
N LYS A 485 1.71 -22.96 -19.11
CA LYS A 485 2.50 -23.33 -17.92
C LYS A 485 2.03 -22.60 -16.67
N ALA A 486 1.81 -21.29 -16.74
CA ALA A 486 1.28 -20.51 -15.63
C ALA A 486 -0.12 -20.99 -15.23
N THR A 487 -0.98 -21.31 -16.19
CA THR A 487 -2.32 -21.86 -15.91
C THR A 487 -2.22 -23.24 -15.23
N ALA A 488 -1.29 -24.08 -15.64
CA ALA A 488 -1.06 -25.37 -15.00
C ALA A 488 -0.60 -25.21 -13.54
N LEU A 489 0.35 -24.30 -13.28
CA LEU A 489 0.83 -23.98 -11.94
C LEU A 489 -0.29 -23.44 -11.03
N VAL A 490 -1.13 -22.53 -11.55
CA VAL A 490 -2.28 -22.01 -10.79
C VAL A 490 -3.25 -23.13 -10.40
N ASN A 491 -3.58 -24.03 -11.33
CA ASN A 491 -4.46 -25.15 -11.02
C ASN A 491 -3.84 -26.12 -10.00
N GLN A 492 -2.54 -26.39 -10.10
CA GLN A 492 -1.83 -27.23 -9.12
C GLN A 492 -1.86 -26.62 -7.72
N LEU A 493 -1.54 -25.33 -7.58
CA LEU A 493 -1.60 -24.63 -6.29
C LEU A 493 -3.03 -24.60 -5.72
N LYS A 494 -4.04 -24.47 -6.58
CA LYS A 494 -5.45 -24.54 -6.15
C LYS A 494 -5.83 -25.93 -5.64
N ASP A 495 -5.39 -26.98 -6.32
CA ASP A 495 -5.61 -28.36 -5.88
C ASP A 495 -4.88 -28.66 -4.56
N ASP A 496 -3.66 -28.15 -4.37
CA ASP A 496 -2.91 -28.30 -3.12
C ASP A 496 -3.55 -27.51 -1.98
N PHE A 497 -4.05 -26.29 -2.23
CA PHE A 497 -4.81 -25.52 -1.24
C PHE A 497 -6.09 -26.24 -0.81
N LYS A 498 -6.77 -26.93 -1.75
CA LYS A 498 -7.91 -27.79 -1.42
C LYS A 498 -7.53 -28.89 -0.43
N ILE A 499 -6.38 -29.55 -0.63
CA ILE A 499 -5.86 -30.57 0.28
C ILE A 499 -5.55 -29.95 1.67
N ARG A 500 -5.07 -28.70 1.73
CA ARG A 500 -4.87 -27.97 2.99
C ARG A 500 -6.19 -27.80 3.74
N LEU A 501 -7.21 -27.24 3.08
CA LEU A 501 -8.56 -27.11 3.64
C LEU A 501 -9.11 -28.47 4.11
N GLU A 502 -8.89 -29.54 3.34
CA GLU A 502 -9.28 -30.90 3.70
C GLU A 502 -8.57 -31.44 4.95
N ARG A 503 -7.39 -30.93 5.31
CA ARG A 503 -6.57 -31.37 6.45
C ARG A 503 -6.65 -30.45 7.66
N ALA A 504 -7.10 -29.21 7.51
CA ALA A 504 -7.29 -28.27 8.61
C ALA A 504 -8.18 -28.90 9.71
N ASP A 505 -7.58 -29.28 10.84
CA ASP A 505 -8.25 -30.05 11.89
C ASP A 505 -9.16 -29.19 12.79
N TRP A 506 -8.97 -27.88 12.74
CA TRP A 506 -9.74 -26.89 13.48
C TRP A 506 -11.05 -26.49 12.80
N LEU A 507 -11.21 -26.77 11.50
CA LEU A 507 -12.45 -26.49 10.76
C LEU A 507 -13.50 -27.59 10.98
N SER A 508 -14.72 -27.21 11.37
CA SER A 508 -15.85 -28.13 11.28
C SER A 508 -16.08 -28.64 9.84
N VAL A 509 -16.79 -29.76 9.70
CA VAL A 509 -17.14 -30.32 8.38
C VAL A 509 -17.92 -29.30 7.54
N THR A 510 -18.78 -28.49 8.16
CA THR A 510 -19.59 -27.48 7.46
C THR A 510 -18.70 -26.38 6.87
N THR A 511 -17.90 -25.72 7.69
CA THR A 511 -17.03 -24.62 7.25
C THR A 511 -16.00 -25.10 6.25
N ARG A 512 -15.45 -26.30 6.44
CA ARG A 512 -14.54 -26.94 5.48
C ARG A 512 -15.16 -27.12 4.10
N ASN A 513 -16.39 -27.64 4.05
CA ASN A 513 -17.09 -27.83 2.78
C ASN A 513 -17.39 -26.49 2.10
N ASN A 514 -17.76 -25.46 2.87
CA ASN A 514 -18.01 -24.12 2.33
C ASN A 514 -16.73 -23.48 1.76
N ALA A 515 -15.60 -23.61 2.47
CA ALA A 515 -14.30 -23.11 2.00
C ALA A 515 -13.86 -23.82 0.71
N ILE A 516 -14.01 -25.14 0.65
CA ILE A 516 -13.74 -25.93 -0.56
C ILE A 516 -14.68 -25.53 -1.70
N GLU A 517 -15.97 -25.33 -1.42
CA GLU A 517 -16.93 -24.90 -2.43
C GLU A 517 -16.55 -23.52 -2.99
N LYS A 518 -16.12 -22.59 -2.14
CA LYS A 518 -15.59 -21.28 -2.57
C LYS A 518 -14.38 -21.42 -3.48
N LEU A 519 -13.39 -22.23 -3.09
CA LEU A 519 -12.19 -22.51 -3.89
C LEU A 519 -12.52 -23.15 -5.26
N ASP A 520 -13.46 -24.10 -5.26
CA ASP A 520 -13.91 -24.78 -6.48
C ASP A 520 -14.58 -23.81 -7.46
N HIS A 521 -15.27 -22.78 -6.96
CA HIS A 521 -15.91 -21.74 -7.78
C HIS A 521 -15.01 -20.55 -8.11
N MET A 522 -13.78 -20.52 -7.57
CA MET A 522 -12.84 -19.43 -7.82
C MET A 522 -12.51 -19.32 -9.31
N ILE A 523 -12.69 -18.12 -9.85
CA ILE A 523 -12.38 -17.75 -11.24
C ILE A 523 -10.87 -17.51 -11.36
N VAL A 524 -10.27 -18.03 -12.44
CA VAL A 524 -8.83 -17.99 -12.66
C VAL A 524 -8.54 -17.26 -13.97
N ASN A 525 -7.91 -16.08 -13.85
CA ASN A 525 -7.50 -15.22 -14.94
C ASN A 525 -5.96 -15.27 -15.08
N VAL A 526 -5.45 -15.82 -16.20
CA VAL A 526 -3.99 -16.03 -16.38
C VAL A 526 -3.49 -15.43 -17.69
N ALA A 527 -2.43 -14.65 -17.57
CA ALA A 527 -1.72 -13.88 -18.59
C ALA A 527 -2.55 -12.78 -19.26
N TYR A 528 -3.57 -13.14 -20.03
CA TYR A 528 -4.41 -12.23 -20.81
C TYR A 528 -5.81 -12.81 -21.05
N PRO A 529 -6.84 -11.98 -21.28
CA PRO A 529 -8.19 -12.44 -21.53
C PRO A 529 -8.28 -13.27 -22.83
N LYS A 530 -9.35 -14.05 -22.97
CA LYS A 530 -9.61 -14.85 -24.17
C LYS A 530 -9.99 -13.96 -25.37
N GLU A 531 -10.70 -12.88 -25.09
CA GLU A 531 -11.23 -11.94 -26.08
C GLU A 531 -10.83 -10.52 -25.63
N PHE A 532 -10.36 -9.71 -26.58
CA PHE A 532 -10.08 -8.30 -26.36
C PHE A 532 -11.20 -7.49 -27.02
N TYR A 533 -11.67 -6.45 -26.33
CA TYR A 533 -12.76 -5.61 -26.81
C TYR A 533 -12.23 -4.22 -27.12
N ASP A 534 -12.56 -3.71 -28.31
CA ASP A 534 -12.28 -2.33 -28.67
C ASP A 534 -13.46 -1.45 -28.24
N ILE A 535 -13.39 -0.94 -27.01
CA ILE A 535 -14.46 -0.14 -26.43
C ILE A 535 -14.65 1.22 -27.12
N PHE A 536 -13.70 1.66 -27.94
CA PHE A 536 -13.76 2.90 -28.70
C PHE A 536 -14.00 2.68 -30.20
N GLU A 537 -14.55 1.53 -30.61
CA GLU A 537 -14.93 1.30 -32.01
C GLU A 537 -15.84 2.43 -32.52
N GLY A 538 -15.44 3.05 -33.64
CA GLY A 538 -16.17 4.17 -34.25
C GLY A 538 -15.90 5.54 -33.62
N VAL A 539 -14.97 5.65 -32.67
CA VAL A 539 -14.50 6.92 -32.10
C VAL A 539 -13.22 7.38 -32.80
N THR A 540 -13.18 8.65 -33.18
CA THR A 540 -12.02 9.32 -33.78
C THR A 540 -11.43 10.39 -32.85
N PHE A 541 -10.12 10.58 -32.89
CA PHE A 541 -9.42 11.62 -32.14
C PHE A 541 -8.85 12.67 -33.10
N ASP A 542 -9.60 13.75 -33.33
CA ASP A 542 -9.26 14.83 -34.27
C ASP A 542 -8.99 16.19 -33.58
N GLY A 543 -9.10 16.23 -32.25
CA GLY A 543 -8.91 17.42 -31.44
C GLY A 543 -7.48 17.60 -30.91
N ASP A 544 -7.30 18.63 -30.08
CA ASP A 544 -6.10 18.73 -29.24
C ASP A 544 -6.11 17.65 -28.14
N LEU A 545 -4.99 17.54 -27.41
CA LEU A 545 -4.83 16.49 -26.38
C LEU A 545 -5.97 16.53 -25.35
N PHE A 546 -6.36 17.72 -24.88
CA PHE A 546 -7.43 17.87 -23.90
C PHE A 546 -8.78 17.41 -24.45
N ALA A 547 -9.11 17.77 -25.69
CA ALA A 547 -10.33 17.33 -26.34
C ALA A 547 -10.36 15.79 -26.54
N ASN A 548 -9.26 15.18 -26.97
CA ASN A 548 -9.18 13.74 -27.15
C ASN A 548 -9.31 12.99 -25.80
N ALA A 549 -8.62 13.47 -24.77
CA ALA A 549 -8.74 12.93 -23.41
C ALA A 549 -10.17 13.07 -22.85
N THR A 550 -10.83 14.18 -23.14
CA THR A 550 -12.22 14.44 -22.76
C THR A 550 -13.19 13.44 -23.39
N VAL A 551 -13.04 13.14 -24.69
CA VAL A 551 -13.86 12.12 -25.37
C VAL A 551 -13.76 10.77 -24.65
N ILE A 552 -12.54 10.39 -24.28
CA ILE A 552 -12.25 9.15 -23.55
C ILE A 552 -12.89 9.15 -22.16
N LYS A 553 -12.65 10.20 -21.36
CA LYS A 553 -13.19 10.32 -19.99
C LYS A 553 -14.72 10.33 -19.98
N SER A 554 -15.35 11.09 -20.88
CA SER A 554 -16.81 11.12 -20.99
C SER A 554 -17.39 9.77 -21.40
N PHE A 555 -16.68 8.98 -22.21
CA PHE A 555 -17.08 7.62 -22.55
C PHE A 555 -17.07 6.69 -21.32
N TYR A 556 -16.00 6.69 -20.52
CA TYR A 556 -15.96 5.89 -19.28
C TYR A 556 -17.02 6.32 -18.26
N ALA A 557 -17.22 7.63 -18.09
CA ALA A 557 -18.26 8.15 -17.21
C ALA A 557 -19.67 7.70 -17.65
N TYR A 558 -19.93 7.67 -18.96
CA TYR A 558 -21.15 7.12 -19.52
C TYR A 558 -21.29 5.63 -19.25
N VAL A 559 -20.26 4.84 -19.54
CA VAL A 559 -20.26 3.38 -19.30
C VAL A 559 -20.53 3.09 -17.82
N SER A 560 -19.84 3.76 -16.90
CA SER A 560 -20.05 3.60 -15.46
C SER A 560 -21.53 3.84 -15.07
N GLN A 561 -22.17 4.88 -15.60
CA GLN A 561 -23.59 5.12 -15.35
C GLN A 561 -24.52 4.08 -16.00
N GLU A 562 -24.17 3.52 -17.16
CA GLU A 562 -24.95 2.46 -17.82
C GLU A 562 -24.80 1.09 -17.15
N MET A 563 -23.69 0.82 -16.47
CA MET A 563 -23.51 -0.46 -15.75
C MET A 563 -24.46 -0.59 -14.56
N ILE A 564 -24.92 0.51 -13.96
CA ILE A 564 -25.77 0.48 -12.77
C ILE A 564 -27.09 -0.26 -13.07
N GLY A 565 -27.37 -1.32 -12.30
CA GLY A 565 -28.52 -2.20 -12.47
C GLY A 565 -28.29 -3.35 -13.45
N GLU A 566 -27.21 -3.34 -14.22
CA GLU A 566 -26.77 -4.49 -15.01
C GLU A 566 -26.18 -5.58 -14.11
N LYS A 567 -26.16 -6.81 -14.63
CA LYS A 567 -25.58 -7.95 -13.92
C LYS A 567 -24.06 -7.84 -13.88
N THR A 568 -23.47 -8.29 -12.77
CA THR A 568 -22.02 -8.43 -12.65
C THR A 568 -21.47 -9.26 -13.82
N ASP A 569 -20.47 -8.72 -14.51
CA ASP A 569 -19.77 -9.42 -15.59
C ASP A 569 -18.47 -10.03 -15.04
N HIS A 570 -18.53 -11.32 -14.72
CA HIS A 570 -17.39 -12.07 -14.21
C HIS A 570 -16.33 -12.41 -15.27
N THR A 571 -16.48 -11.93 -16.51
CA THR A 571 -15.46 -12.04 -17.56
C THR A 571 -14.49 -10.86 -17.58
N LEU A 572 -14.82 -9.77 -16.88
CA LEU A 572 -13.97 -8.59 -16.76
C LEU A 572 -12.77 -8.87 -15.85
N TRP A 573 -11.61 -8.32 -16.25
CA TRP A 573 -10.39 -8.42 -15.47
C TRP A 573 -10.21 -7.16 -14.63
N PRO A 574 -9.75 -7.27 -13.37
CA PRO A 574 -9.47 -6.12 -12.52
C PRO A 574 -8.19 -5.37 -12.92
N MET A 575 -7.36 -5.96 -13.77
CA MET A 575 -6.08 -5.41 -14.20
C MET A 575 -5.84 -5.71 -15.68
N TYR A 576 -5.18 -4.79 -16.36
CA TYR A 576 -4.69 -5.01 -17.72
C TYR A 576 -3.63 -6.12 -17.75
N CYS A 577 -3.55 -6.84 -18.87
CA CYS A 577 -2.65 -7.99 -19.00
C CYS A 577 -1.17 -7.65 -18.83
N TYR A 578 -0.75 -6.40 -19.03
CA TYR A 578 0.63 -5.97 -18.84
C TYR A 578 0.94 -5.47 -17.43
N THR A 579 -0.02 -5.42 -16.51
CA THR A 579 0.25 -4.96 -15.14
C THR A 579 1.24 -5.89 -14.43
N VAL A 580 2.28 -5.32 -13.82
CA VAL A 580 3.24 -6.07 -12.98
C VAL A 580 2.70 -6.14 -11.56
N ASN A 581 1.68 -6.97 -11.37
CA ASN A 581 1.06 -7.24 -10.08
C ASN A 581 0.27 -8.56 -10.15
N ALA A 582 -0.35 -8.97 -9.05
CA ALA A 582 -1.37 -10.00 -9.00
C ALA A 582 -2.52 -9.50 -8.10
N ALA A 583 -3.71 -10.09 -8.21
CA ALA A 583 -4.83 -9.69 -7.36
C ALA A 583 -5.89 -10.78 -7.20
N TYR A 584 -6.43 -10.86 -5.98
CA TYR A 584 -7.71 -11.48 -5.66
C TYR A 584 -8.80 -10.41 -5.54
N MET A 585 -9.93 -10.64 -6.21
CA MET A 585 -11.11 -9.79 -6.12
C MET A 585 -12.22 -10.51 -5.36
N PRO A 586 -12.55 -10.12 -4.12
CA PRO A 586 -13.56 -10.80 -3.31
C PRO A 586 -14.94 -10.84 -3.98
N ASN A 587 -15.37 -9.73 -4.58
CA ASN A 587 -16.69 -9.60 -5.23
C ASN A 587 -16.87 -10.47 -6.47
N TYR A 588 -15.78 -10.94 -7.06
CA TYR A 588 -15.79 -11.84 -8.21
C TYR A 588 -15.37 -13.27 -7.83
N ASN A 589 -14.90 -13.47 -6.60
CA ASN A 589 -14.16 -14.67 -6.17
C ASN A 589 -13.15 -15.09 -7.25
N SER A 590 -12.29 -14.15 -7.67
CA SER A 590 -11.39 -14.34 -8.81
C SER A 590 -9.95 -13.99 -8.47
N ILE A 591 -8.99 -14.78 -8.95
CA ILE A 591 -7.57 -14.42 -8.96
C ILE A 591 -7.14 -14.03 -10.38
N THR A 592 -6.29 -13.01 -10.47
CA THR A 592 -5.76 -12.50 -11.74
C THR A 592 -4.24 -12.41 -11.70
N ILE A 593 -3.59 -13.14 -12.61
CA ILE A 593 -2.14 -13.19 -12.79
C ILE A 593 -1.82 -12.67 -14.21
N PRO A 594 -1.62 -11.36 -14.40
CA PRO A 594 -1.34 -10.75 -15.70
C PRO A 594 -0.02 -11.24 -16.32
N ALA A 595 0.12 -11.10 -17.63
CA ALA A 595 1.35 -11.36 -18.35
C ALA A 595 2.52 -10.49 -17.88
N GLY A 596 2.25 -9.27 -17.42
CA GLY A 596 3.28 -8.35 -16.90
C GLY A 596 4.08 -8.90 -15.73
N ILE A 597 3.50 -9.73 -14.85
CA ILE A 597 4.25 -10.37 -13.75
C ILE A 597 4.86 -11.72 -14.15
N LEU A 598 4.44 -12.31 -15.28
CA LEU A 598 4.94 -13.60 -15.79
C LEU A 598 6.27 -13.46 -16.54
N GLN A 599 7.24 -12.79 -15.91
CA GLN A 599 8.59 -12.61 -16.43
C GLN A 599 9.62 -12.61 -15.29
N ALA A 600 10.90 -12.74 -15.64
CA ALA A 600 11.96 -12.88 -14.66
C ALA A 600 12.04 -11.64 -13.75
N PRO A 601 12.33 -11.80 -12.44
CA PRO A 601 12.65 -13.06 -11.77
C PRO A 601 11.44 -13.79 -11.14
N PHE A 602 10.21 -13.31 -11.33
CA PHE A 602 9.02 -13.99 -10.80
C PHE A 602 8.77 -15.30 -11.55
N TYR A 603 8.86 -15.26 -12.88
CA TYR A 603 8.71 -16.42 -13.74
C TYR A 603 9.73 -16.40 -14.88
N ASP A 604 10.52 -17.47 -15.01
CA ASP A 604 11.48 -17.66 -16.09
C ASP A 604 11.37 -19.11 -16.60
N GLU A 605 11.14 -19.27 -17.91
CA GLU A 605 11.01 -20.58 -18.56
C GLU A 605 12.30 -21.41 -18.49
N ASP A 606 13.45 -20.75 -18.36
CA ASP A 606 14.78 -21.37 -18.29
C ASP A 606 15.26 -21.58 -16.83
N ALA A 607 14.55 -21.04 -15.83
CA ALA A 607 14.86 -21.22 -14.41
C ALA A 607 14.41 -22.59 -13.89
N LYS A 608 14.95 -22.99 -12.73
CA LYS A 608 14.49 -24.20 -12.06
C LYS A 608 13.07 -24.02 -11.52
N GLU A 609 12.39 -25.14 -11.31
CA GLU A 609 11.04 -25.15 -10.75
C GLU A 609 11.00 -24.53 -9.35
N GLU A 610 12.02 -24.73 -8.53
CA GLU A 610 12.15 -24.11 -7.21
C GLU A 610 12.17 -22.57 -7.26
N GLU A 611 12.80 -21.98 -8.28
CA GLU A 611 12.88 -20.52 -8.46
C GLU A 611 11.53 -19.97 -8.89
N ASN A 612 10.87 -20.61 -9.86
CA ASN A 612 9.52 -20.23 -10.28
C ASN A 612 8.50 -20.40 -9.15
N LEU A 613 8.64 -21.44 -8.32
CA LEU A 613 7.79 -21.62 -7.14
C LEU A 613 8.04 -20.54 -6.10
N ALA A 614 9.29 -20.15 -5.87
CA ALA A 614 9.66 -19.09 -4.92
C ALA A 614 9.26 -17.69 -5.39
N GLY A 615 9.22 -17.46 -6.70
CA GLY A 615 8.70 -16.25 -7.32
C GLY A 615 7.19 -16.33 -7.51
N ILE A 616 6.76 -16.65 -8.72
CA ILE A 616 5.34 -16.62 -9.10
C ILE A 616 4.49 -17.64 -8.34
N GLY A 617 5.04 -18.78 -7.90
CA GLY A 617 4.29 -19.78 -7.14
C GLY A 617 3.80 -19.26 -5.78
N VAL A 618 4.66 -18.54 -5.04
CA VAL A 618 4.26 -17.89 -3.78
C VAL A 618 3.23 -16.79 -4.05
N VAL A 619 3.41 -15.98 -5.09
CA VAL A 619 2.43 -14.94 -5.48
C VAL A 619 1.06 -15.56 -5.79
N ILE A 620 1.01 -16.62 -6.59
CA ILE A 620 -0.26 -17.31 -6.89
C ILE A 620 -0.90 -17.87 -5.60
N GLY A 621 -0.12 -18.51 -4.73
CA GLY A 621 -0.61 -19.02 -3.46
C GLY A 621 -1.10 -17.90 -2.53
N HIS A 622 -0.46 -16.74 -2.58
CA HIS A 622 -0.87 -15.53 -1.86
C HIS A 622 -2.25 -15.07 -2.32
N GLU A 623 -2.47 -14.94 -3.63
CA GLU A 623 -3.79 -14.59 -4.19
C GLU A 623 -4.89 -15.60 -3.87
N ILE A 624 -4.57 -16.91 -3.88
CA ILE A 624 -5.54 -17.94 -3.47
C ILE A 624 -5.89 -17.77 -1.98
N THR A 625 -4.92 -17.40 -1.15
CA THR A 625 -5.10 -17.24 0.29
C THR A 625 -5.96 -16.03 0.64
N HIS A 626 -5.93 -14.95 -0.15
CA HIS A 626 -6.83 -13.81 0.02
C HIS A 626 -8.32 -14.19 0.01
N ALA A 627 -8.69 -15.29 -0.66
CA ALA A 627 -10.06 -15.80 -0.57
C ALA A 627 -10.47 -16.25 0.86
N PHE A 628 -9.53 -16.41 1.77
CA PHE A 628 -9.74 -16.92 3.11
C PHE A 628 -9.10 -16.06 4.20
N ASP A 629 -8.40 -14.97 3.86
CA ASP A 629 -7.77 -14.08 4.84
C ASP A 629 -8.80 -13.31 5.71
N SER A 630 -8.34 -12.38 6.53
CA SER A 630 -9.21 -11.60 7.43
C SER A 630 -10.32 -10.81 6.73
N SER A 631 -10.18 -10.53 5.44
CA SER A 631 -11.11 -9.73 4.63
C SER A 631 -11.95 -10.62 3.71
N GLY A 632 -11.30 -11.45 2.90
CA GLY A 632 -11.95 -12.33 1.94
C GLY A 632 -12.73 -13.47 2.58
N ALA A 633 -12.40 -13.89 3.81
CA ALA A 633 -13.13 -14.93 4.55
C ALA A 633 -14.63 -14.65 4.69
N ASP A 634 -15.07 -13.40 4.63
CA ASP A 634 -16.48 -13.04 4.82
C ASP A 634 -17.29 -13.03 3.51
N TYR A 635 -16.64 -13.31 2.38
CA TYR A 635 -17.28 -13.46 1.08
C TYR A 635 -17.58 -14.92 0.75
N ASP A 636 -18.76 -15.19 0.21
CA ASP A 636 -19.15 -16.51 -0.24
C ASP A 636 -18.54 -16.86 -1.63
N LYS A 637 -18.90 -18.03 -2.15
CA LYS A 637 -18.42 -18.53 -3.45
C LYS A 637 -18.81 -17.67 -4.67
N ASN A 638 -19.83 -16.83 -4.53
CA ASN A 638 -20.34 -15.93 -5.57
C ASN A 638 -19.81 -14.50 -5.41
N GLY A 639 -18.97 -14.25 -4.40
CA GLY A 639 -18.47 -12.92 -4.09
C GLY A 639 -19.49 -12.03 -3.37
N ALA A 640 -20.49 -12.61 -2.70
CA ALA A 640 -21.38 -11.86 -1.82
C ALA A 640 -20.82 -11.83 -0.39
N TYR A 641 -20.79 -10.67 0.25
CA TYR A 641 -20.44 -10.48 1.66
C TYR A 641 -21.51 -11.14 2.55
N HIS A 642 -21.28 -12.41 2.89
CA HIS A 642 -22.20 -13.27 3.60
C HIS A 642 -21.42 -14.34 4.36
N SER A 643 -21.47 -14.28 5.69
CA SER A 643 -20.80 -15.25 6.55
C SER A 643 -21.25 -16.68 6.28
N TRP A 644 -20.29 -17.55 5.96
CA TRP A 644 -20.46 -18.99 5.77
C TRP A 644 -19.78 -19.83 6.87
N TRP A 645 -19.35 -19.15 7.94
CA TRP A 645 -18.67 -19.73 9.09
C TRP A 645 -19.65 -20.32 10.10
N THR A 646 -19.22 -21.34 10.84
CA THR A 646 -19.84 -21.59 12.15
C THR A 646 -19.24 -20.63 13.19
N GLU A 647 -20.01 -20.28 14.22
CA GLU A 647 -19.54 -19.39 15.30
C GLU A 647 -18.25 -19.91 15.94
N GLN A 648 -18.17 -21.23 16.18
CA GLN A 648 -16.98 -21.85 16.75
C GLN A 648 -15.74 -21.73 15.85
N ASP A 649 -15.90 -22.00 14.55
CA ASP A 649 -14.77 -21.91 13.62
C ASP A 649 -14.34 -20.45 13.43
N ARG A 650 -15.28 -19.50 13.43
CA ARG A 650 -14.98 -18.06 13.35
C ARG A 650 -14.13 -17.61 14.55
N THR A 651 -14.48 -18.00 15.77
CA THR A 651 -13.67 -17.66 16.95
C THR A 651 -12.25 -18.22 16.85
N VAL A 652 -12.09 -19.47 16.40
CA VAL A 652 -10.74 -20.06 16.23
C VAL A 652 -9.96 -19.36 15.11
N PHE A 653 -10.62 -18.93 14.04
CA PHE A 653 -10.01 -18.13 12.98
C PHE A 653 -9.53 -16.78 13.51
N GLU A 654 -10.37 -16.06 14.26
CA GLU A 654 -10.01 -14.78 14.90
C GLU A 654 -8.82 -14.93 15.87
N GLU A 655 -8.76 -16.01 16.64
CA GLU A 655 -7.60 -16.32 17.50
C GLU A 655 -6.31 -16.53 16.69
N LYS A 656 -6.40 -17.16 15.51
CA LYS A 656 -5.27 -17.33 14.59
C LYS A 656 -4.86 -16.01 13.94
N CYS A 657 -5.82 -15.20 13.48
CA CYS A 657 -5.56 -13.86 12.98
C CYS A 657 -4.85 -13.00 14.02
N LYS A 658 -5.30 -13.05 15.28
CA LYS A 658 -4.65 -12.30 16.37
C LYS A 658 -3.20 -12.71 16.60
N LYS A 659 -2.84 -13.97 16.37
CA LYS A 659 -1.44 -14.41 16.42
C LYS A 659 -0.60 -13.84 15.28
N VAL A 660 -1.18 -13.72 14.08
CA VAL A 660 -0.51 -13.05 12.94
C VAL A 660 -0.31 -11.58 13.24
N GLU A 661 -1.36 -10.89 13.69
CA GLU A 661 -1.30 -9.48 14.08
C GLU A 661 -0.15 -9.23 15.05
N LEU A 662 -0.11 -9.99 16.15
CA LEU A 662 0.92 -9.85 17.20
C LEU A 662 2.33 -10.24 16.74
N LEU A 663 2.47 -11.02 15.67
CA LEU A 663 3.79 -11.37 15.12
C LEU A 663 4.46 -10.18 14.43
N TYR A 664 3.66 -9.23 13.91
CA TYR A 664 4.12 -8.07 13.15
C TYR A 664 3.97 -6.76 13.93
N ASP A 665 2.99 -6.67 14.82
CA ASP A 665 2.65 -5.43 15.52
C ASP A 665 3.83 -4.85 16.31
N GLY A 666 4.08 -3.56 16.12
CA GLY A 666 5.12 -2.80 16.80
C GLY A 666 6.55 -3.11 16.37
N VAL A 667 6.77 -4.00 15.38
CA VAL A 667 8.10 -4.29 14.84
C VAL A 667 8.65 -3.05 14.15
N GLU A 668 9.89 -2.69 14.48
CA GLU A 668 10.54 -1.49 13.95
C GLU A 668 10.84 -1.62 12.45
N ILE A 669 10.38 -0.64 11.67
CA ILE A 669 10.65 -0.50 10.22
C ILE A 669 11.79 0.50 10.01
N SER A 670 11.68 1.65 10.67
CA SER A 670 12.67 2.74 10.67
C SER A 670 12.67 3.39 12.06
N ASN A 671 13.55 4.36 12.32
CA ASN A 671 13.54 5.12 13.58
C ASN A 671 12.17 5.78 13.91
N HIS A 672 11.38 6.09 12.89
CA HIS A 672 10.14 6.85 13.02
C HIS A 672 8.89 6.02 12.73
N ALA A 673 9.06 4.77 12.31
CA ALA A 673 7.97 3.94 11.82
C ALA A 673 8.02 2.52 12.41
N LYS A 674 6.85 2.01 12.79
CA LYS A 674 6.63 0.64 13.24
C LYS A 674 5.56 0.01 12.38
N CYS A 675 5.64 -1.30 12.20
CA CYS A 675 4.61 -2.07 11.54
C CYS A 675 3.35 -2.07 12.40
N ASP A 676 2.22 -1.69 11.80
CA ASP A 676 0.91 -1.90 12.39
C ASP A 676 0.43 -3.30 11.98
N GLY A 677 0.34 -4.21 12.96
CA GLY A 677 -0.01 -5.60 12.71
C GLY A 677 -1.48 -5.79 12.34
N GLU A 678 -2.35 -4.84 12.70
CA GLU A 678 -3.78 -4.84 12.37
C GLU A 678 -3.98 -4.35 10.94
N LEU A 679 -3.31 -3.24 10.56
CA LEU A 679 -3.32 -2.72 9.19
C LEU A 679 -2.82 -3.75 8.19
N THR A 680 -1.75 -4.47 8.53
CA THR A 680 -1.08 -5.41 7.61
C THR A 680 -1.60 -6.85 7.65
N LEU A 681 -2.66 -7.10 8.43
CA LEU A 681 -3.11 -8.45 8.78
C LEU A 681 -3.49 -9.30 7.56
N SER A 682 -4.24 -8.74 6.62
CA SER A 682 -4.73 -9.45 5.42
C SER A 682 -3.55 -9.99 4.60
N GLU A 683 -2.60 -9.10 4.30
CA GLU A 683 -1.40 -9.38 3.52
C GLU A 683 -0.47 -10.37 4.22
N ASN A 684 -0.30 -10.23 5.54
CA ASN A 684 0.53 -11.15 6.33
C ASN A 684 -0.06 -12.57 6.36
N ILE A 685 -1.39 -12.71 6.41
CA ILE A 685 -2.07 -14.01 6.28
C ILE A 685 -1.84 -14.58 4.87
N ALA A 686 -1.99 -13.74 3.84
CA ALA A 686 -1.82 -14.15 2.45
C ALA A 686 -0.38 -14.60 2.15
N ASP A 687 0.64 -13.89 2.65
CA ASP A 687 2.05 -14.29 2.52
C ASP A 687 2.34 -15.64 3.18
N LEU A 688 1.85 -15.85 4.41
CA LEU A 688 2.01 -17.12 5.11
C LEU A 688 1.32 -18.26 4.35
N GLY A 689 0.10 -18.04 3.84
CA GLY A 689 -0.61 -19.05 3.05
C GLY A 689 0.02 -19.33 1.69
N GLY A 690 0.54 -18.29 1.02
CA GLY A 690 1.25 -18.41 -0.26
C GLY A 690 2.54 -19.22 -0.13
N MET A 691 3.36 -18.91 0.87
CA MET A 691 4.56 -19.67 1.20
C MET A 691 4.21 -21.14 1.52
N ALA A 692 3.18 -21.35 2.35
CA ALA A 692 2.75 -22.69 2.75
C ALA A 692 2.28 -23.54 1.55
N SER A 693 1.59 -22.91 0.59
CA SER A 693 1.11 -23.56 -0.63
C SER A 693 2.24 -23.91 -1.59
N ALA A 694 3.18 -22.97 -1.82
CA ALA A 694 4.36 -23.23 -2.64
C ALA A 694 5.26 -24.34 -2.06
N LEU A 695 5.42 -24.38 -0.73
CA LEU A 695 6.17 -25.45 -0.06
C LEU A 695 5.51 -26.83 -0.16
N ASP A 696 4.19 -26.90 -0.31
CA ASP A 696 3.51 -28.16 -0.55
C ASP A 696 3.78 -28.70 -1.96
N VAL A 697 3.85 -27.81 -2.97
CA VAL A 697 4.33 -28.18 -4.31
C VAL A 697 5.79 -28.64 -4.26
N MET A 698 6.66 -27.90 -3.55
CA MET A 698 8.08 -28.25 -3.39
C MET A 698 8.29 -29.68 -2.86
N LYS A 699 7.45 -30.16 -1.94
CA LYS A 699 7.52 -31.53 -1.39
C LYS A 699 7.24 -32.62 -2.43
N THR A 700 6.63 -32.28 -3.55
CA THR A 700 6.32 -33.22 -4.64
C THR A 700 7.46 -33.37 -5.64
N LEU A 701 8.44 -32.45 -5.62
CA LEU A 701 9.61 -32.49 -6.50
C LEU A 701 10.57 -33.63 -6.10
N ASP A 702 11.34 -34.10 -7.08
CA ASP A 702 12.41 -35.08 -6.83
C ASP A 702 13.66 -34.35 -6.32
N ALA A 703 14.03 -34.62 -5.06
CA ALA A 703 15.17 -33.99 -4.38
C ALA A 703 15.16 -32.43 -4.44
N PRO A 704 14.11 -31.77 -3.90
CA PRO A 704 13.95 -30.32 -3.94
C PRO A 704 15.11 -29.57 -3.28
N ASP A 705 15.58 -28.49 -3.92
CA ASP A 705 16.55 -27.56 -3.33
C ASP A 705 15.85 -26.42 -2.56
N TYR A 706 15.60 -26.65 -1.27
CA TYR A 706 14.97 -25.65 -0.40
C TYR A 706 15.85 -24.40 -0.17
N GLN A 707 17.18 -24.52 -0.24
CA GLN A 707 18.05 -23.35 -0.09
C GLN A 707 17.86 -22.41 -1.28
N LEU A 708 17.84 -22.97 -2.50
CA LEU A 708 17.55 -22.19 -3.71
C LEU A 708 16.18 -21.51 -3.63
N PHE A 709 15.13 -22.24 -3.24
CA PHE A 709 13.78 -21.70 -3.09
C PHE A 709 13.75 -20.48 -2.15
N PHE A 710 14.24 -20.62 -0.91
CA PHE A 710 14.19 -19.51 0.05
C PHE A 710 15.09 -18.33 -0.32
N THR A 711 16.27 -18.58 -0.90
CA THR A 711 17.16 -17.51 -1.38
C THR A 711 16.56 -16.76 -2.56
N HIS A 712 15.88 -17.46 -3.48
CA HIS A 712 15.18 -16.82 -4.60
C HIS A 712 14.00 -15.99 -4.10
N TYR A 713 13.20 -16.53 -3.17
CA TYR A 713 12.12 -15.79 -2.52
C TYR A 713 12.63 -14.47 -1.91
N ALA A 714 13.69 -14.53 -1.10
CA ALA A 714 14.29 -13.31 -0.51
C ALA A 714 14.79 -12.31 -1.58
N THR A 715 15.24 -12.80 -2.73
CA THR A 715 15.70 -11.97 -3.85
C THR A 715 14.55 -11.28 -4.57
N VAL A 716 13.43 -11.98 -4.77
CA VAL A 716 12.23 -11.44 -5.41
C VAL A 716 11.67 -10.25 -4.62
N TRP A 717 11.74 -10.27 -3.30
CA TRP A 717 11.26 -9.16 -2.45
C TRP A 717 12.29 -8.05 -2.19
N ARG A 718 13.33 -7.90 -3.02
CA ARG A 718 14.28 -6.79 -2.83
C ARG A 718 13.60 -5.45 -3.02
N GLN A 719 13.76 -4.56 -2.04
CA GLN A 719 13.37 -3.17 -2.13
C GLN A 719 14.32 -2.25 -1.35
N TYR A 720 14.55 -1.06 -1.91
CA TYR A 720 15.17 0.08 -1.26
C TYR A 720 14.33 1.33 -1.61
N SER A 721 13.71 1.94 -0.59
CA SER A 721 12.89 3.15 -0.70
C SER A 721 13.53 4.34 0.03
N ARG A 722 13.21 5.58 -0.37
CA ARG A 722 13.57 6.81 0.38
C ARG A 722 12.94 6.82 1.77
N GLN A 723 13.60 7.47 2.74
CA GLN A 723 13.15 7.46 4.14
C GLN A 723 11.73 8.03 4.34
N ASN A 724 11.42 9.17 3.71
CA ASN A 724 10.07 9.76 3.79
C ASN A 724 9.01 8.81 3.21
N TYR A 725 9.36 8.08 2.14
CA TYR A 725 8.46 7.11 1.53
C TYR A 725 8.29 5.85 2.39
N VAL A 726 9.36 5.37 3.05
CA VAL A 726 9.25 4.28 4.05
C VAL A 726 8.28 4.64 5.17
N ASN A 727 8.35 5.86 5.69
CA ASN A 727 7.45 6.32 6.75
C ASN A 727 6.00 6.44 6.23
N TYR A 728 5.82 6.97 5.02
CA TYR A 728 4.50 7.02 4.37
C TYR A 728 3.90 5.62 4.22
N LEU A 729 4.65 4.64 3.70
CA LEU A 729 4.17 3.27 3.53
C LEU A 729 3.81 2.62 4.87
N ALA A 730 4.59 2.84 5.92
CA ALA A 730 4.29 2.28 7.24
C ALA A 730 2.95 2.75 7.83
N GLU A 731 2.47 3.92 7.42
CA GLU A 731 1.19 4.48 7.87
C GLU A 731 0.04 4.20 6.88
N ASN A 732 0.34 3.97 5.59
CA ASN A 732 -0.64 3.99 4.52
C ASN A 732 -0.74 2.72 3.67
N ASP A 733 0.22 1.80 3.80
CA ASP A 733 0.24 0.55 3.04
C ASP A 733 -0.22 -0.62 3.92
N VAL A 734 -1.11 -1.45 3.37
CA VAL A 734 -1.51 -2.71 4.02
C VAL A 734 -0.46 -3.79 3.89
N HIS A 735 0.55 -3.61 3.04
CA HIS A 735 1.66 -4.54 2.98
C HIS A 735 2.70 -4.24 4.06
N SER A 736 3.13 -5.27 4.77
CA SER A 736 4.33 -5.19 5.59
C SER A 736 5.55 -4.85 4.70
N PRO A 737 6.56 -4.12 5.20
CA PRO A 737 7.81 -3.92 4.46
C PRO A 737 8.47 -5.24 4.08
N GLU A 738 9.17 -5.24 2.95
CA GLU A 738 9.67 -6.46 2.32
C GLU A 738 10.54 -7.35 3.22
N PHE A 739 11.39 -6.75 4.06
CA PHE A 739 12.21 -7.54 4.97
C PHE A 739 11.36 -8.30 6.02
N LEU A 740 10.18 -7.79 6.38
CA LEU A 740 9.22 -8.51 7.22
C LEU A 740 8.49 -9.59 6.42
N ARG A 741 8.02 -9.27 5.20
CA ARG A 741 7.43 -10.27 4.28
C ARG A 741 8.38 -11.43 4.00
N VAL A 742 9.69 -11.21 4.05
CA VAL A 742 10.66 -12.29 3.99
C VAL A 742 10.88 -12.94 5.35
N ASN A 743 11.42 -12.20 6.32
CA ASN A 743 11.91 -12.80 7.56
C ASN A 743 10.81 -13.37 8.45
N HIS A 744 9.66 -12.68 8.54
CA HIS A 744 8.55 -13.13 9.38
C HIS A 744 7.79 -14.28 8.76
N VAL A 745 7.81 -14.43 7.44
CA VAL A 745 7.19 -15.57 6.76
C VAL A 745 8.06 -16.82 6.92
N VAL A 746 9.33 -16.78 6.49
CA VAL A 746 10.16 -18.00 6.43
C VAL A 746 10.39 -18.65 7.80
N LYS A 747 10.45 -17.86 8.88
CA LYS A 747 10.63 -18.37 10.25
C LYS A 747 9.44 -19.19 10.78
N ASN A 748 8.33 -19.26 10.06
CA ASN A 748 7.19 -20.11 10.42
C ASN A 748 7.28 -21.54 9.86
N PHE A 749 8.21 -21.83 8.95
CA PHE A 749 8.26 -23.10 8.20
C PHE A 749 9.45 -23.95 8.59
N GLY A 750 9.21 -25.22 8.97
CA GLY A 750 10.27 -26.15 9.40
C GLY A 750 11.32 -26.41 8.31
N GLU A 751 10.91 -26.38 7.05
CA GLU A 751 11.76 -26.51 5.87
C GLU A 751 12.87 -25.45 5.84
N PHE A 752 12.61 -24.24 6.33
CA PHE A 752 13.61 -23.17 6.45
C PHE A 752 14.66 -23.50 7.52
N TYR A 753 14.23 -24.06 8.67
CA TYR A 753 15.13 -24.48 9.74
C TYR A 753 16.04 -25.61 9.26
N ASP A 754 15.49 -26.59 8.54
CA ASP A 754 16.27 -27.70 8.00
C ASP A 754 17.24 -27.25 6.89
N ALA A 755 16.81 -26.31 6.03
CA ALA A 755 17.63 -25.80 4.94
C ALA A 755 18.85 -25.00 5.43
N PHE A 756 18.72 -24.24 6.52
CA PHE A 756 19.75 -23.31 6.99
C PHE A 756 20.30 -23.63 8.40
N ASP A 757 19.89 -24.75 9.00
CA ASP A 757 20.29 -25.19 10.33
C ASP A 757 20.03 -24.10 11.40
N ILE A 758 18.80 -23.59 11.45
CA ILE A 758 18.40 -22.57 12.42
C ILE A 758 18.18 -23.21 13.80
N GLN A 759 18.79 -22.65 14.84
CA GLN A 759 18.84 -23.16 16.20
C GLN A 759 18.40 -22.09 17.23
N PRO A 760 17.98 -22.48 18.45
CA PRO A 760 17.73 -21.51 19.52
C PRO A 760 18.95 -20.63 19.77
N GLY A 761 18.75 -19.31 19.76
CA GLY A 761 19.81 -18.31 19.88
C GLY A 761 20.04 -17.51 18.60
N ASP A 762 19.74 -18.10 17.44
CA ASP A 762 19.78 -17.42 16.14
C ASP A 762 18.67 -16.36 16.03
N GLY A 763 18.95 -15.23 15.38
CA GLY A 763 17.95 -14.16 15.21
C GLY A 763 16.71 -14.53 14.39
N MET A 764 16.81 -15.53 13.52
CA MET A 764 15.71 -16.08 12.71
C MET A 764 14.94 -17.20 13.43
N TYR A 765 15.29 -17.54 14.67
CA TYR A 765 14.62 -18.60 15.42
C TYR A 765 13.31 -18.11 16.05
N LEU A 766 12.21 -18.77 15.69
CA LEU A 766 10.94 -18.74 16.42
C LEU A 766 10.68 -20.10 17.13
N PRO A 767 10.27 -20.12 18.42
CA PRO A 767 9.85 -21.33 19.11
C PRO A 767 8.72 -22.06 18.36
N PRO A 768 8.72 -23.41 18.29
CA PRO A 768 7.69 -24.16 17.55
C PRO A 768 6.24 -23.79 17.90
N GLU A 769 5.96 -23.47 19.16
CA GLU A 769 4.64 -23.08 19.67
C GLU A 769 4.19 -21.67 19.28
N GLU A 770 5.14 -20.80 18.87
CA GLU A 770 4.88 -19.44 18.40
C GLU A 770 4.76 -19.37 16.87
N ARG A 771 5.16 -20.44 16.15
CA ARG A 771 5.01 -20.53 14.70
C ARG A 771 3.54 -20.56 14.32
N ILE A 772 3.22 -19.80 13.28
CA ILE A 772 1.87 -19.61 12.78
C ILE A 772 1.54 -20.68 11.75
N THR A 773 0.35 -21.25 11.89
CA THR A 773 -0.27 -22.10 10.87
C THR A 773 -1.78 -21.85 10.87
N ILE A 774 -2.32 -21.48 9.70
CA ILE A 774 -3.74 -21.19 9.51
C ILE A 774 -4.43 -22.33 8.76
N TRP A 775 -4.17 -22.45 7.46
CA TRP A 775 -4.83 -23.41 6.55
C TRP A 775 -4.21 -24.80 6.54
#